data_AF-A0A226DA97-F1
#
_entry.id   AF-A0A226DA97-F1
#
_cell.length_a   1.000
_cell.length_b   1.000
_cell.length_c   1.000
_cell.angle_alpha   90.00
_cell.angle_beta   90.00
_cell.angle_gamma   90.00
#
_symmetry.space_group_name_H-M   'P 1'
#
loop_
_entity.id
_entity.type
_entity.pdbx_description
1 polymer ?
#
loop_
_entity_poly.entity_id
_entity_poly.type
_entity_poly.pdbx_seq_one_letter_code
_entity_poly.pdbx_strand_id
1 'polypeptide(L)'
;MDKPNGDGTSACSMCQTHTDKFCAGCKKAYYCCVEHQKSHRKIHKKDCFPAVLKYNADFGGRCFTASRNIKQGETIFKDKALLSGPSGAEMFFHFICLGCYRQVKPESTYKCSTCGWPMCSKQCEEMAHHSQFECRIFAANKIQPYFKMPVQYEMVNTLRSLLLMLIDPEKWGQLAELESHSEARAKNPDAVRAVKEHTFFIHSVCNLRGQFDAGVIDHIVGIWGINSFGANYPTAGPNPGRARMATLMFPKLCLAAHSCVPNTRGILLEDVKASNSVCSYTMELIAALPILEGEQIHTTYANVHEGTMERQEILLDNYYFACKCKRCKDPSEFGTFFSAFKCLDCQAGYLLPADPLNRDSKWECVNTTKCKNGKPTTYTELKTKLNKIKRELHSINNGEPSLSTIRELESFLQNQKKKLNVNHWLMMETEFLLAMRILGYLPKCQKSDEEDLLLNRLNELCEHCLYIADLIQPGHISYRGKLLYCLAQAKMKKLVKGTKNGGVEIILQGKDVLDQIQQCSREAMQIISRESEGTEDQIMSQRLAKDLLQEASVFSRLYFSFAPATTKAPVTTTTTKATTTTKPSTTTTRATTTMTTTTTTTTAAPQVLKFERGELPPNAVEDVMAMIEMYPQLQGREDEIFNASPPAEDDPFMKMMSSMPLEIQNAVSCLRILIDSHTPGTAWDFQKEITCAIAAPAIH
;
A
#
# COMPACT_ATOMS: atom_id res chain seq x y z
N MET A 1 31.61 7.57 -3.46
CA MET A 1 31.01 8.56 -4.39
C MET A 1 31.54 9.90 -3.98
N ASP A 2 32.35 10.49 -4.84
CA ASP A 2 32.89 11.81 -4.67
C ASP A 2 31.76 12.84 -4.68
N LYS A 3 31.89 13.90 -3.90
CA LYS A 3 30.95 15.02 -4.00
C LYS A 3 31.12 15.66 -5.39
N PRO A 4 30.05 16.22 -5.99
CA PRO A 4 30.26 17.15 -7.09
C PRO A 4 31.19 18.28 -6.62
N ASN A 5 31.96 18.83 -7.56
CA ASN A 5 32.81 19.98 -7.29
C ASN A 5 31.94 21.20 -6.90
N GLY A 6 32.57 22.27 -6.42
CA GLY A 6 31.87 23.51 -6.03
C GLY A 6 31.10 24.20 -7.18
N ASP A 7 31.30 23.75 -8.42
CA ASP A 7 30.60 24.17 -9.64
C ASP A 7 29.35 23.32 -9.99
N GLY A 8 29.07 22.26 -9.23
CA GLY A 8 27.95 21.33 -9.47
C GLY A 8 28.23 20.20 -10.46
N THR A 9 29.44 20.09 -11.02
CA THR A 9 29.83 19.02 -11.95
C THR A 9 30.38 17.79 -11.23
N SER A 10 30.33 16.64 -11.90
CA SER A 10 30.99 15.40 -11.47
C SER A 10 31.53 14.61 -12.67
N ALA A 11 32.39 13.63 -12.42
CA ALA A 11 33.06 12.86 -13.45
C ALA A 11 32.11 11.86 -14.14
N CYS A 12 32.13 11.82 -15.47
CA CYS A 12 31.29 10.90 -16.23
C CYS A 12 31.66 9.44 -15.96
N SER A 13 30.70 8.61 -15.56
CA SER A 13 30.89 7.21 -15.13
C SER A 13 31.39 6.23 -16.21
N MET A 14 31.74 6.71 -17.41
CA MET A 14 32.37 5.93 -18.49
C MET A 14 33.73 6.48 -18.94
N CYS A 15 33.95 7.80 -18.90
CA CYS A 15 35.12 8.46 -19.51
C CYS A 15 35.80 9.51 -18.61
N GLN A 16 35.32 9.70 -17.38
CA GLN A 16 35.80 10.67 -16.38
C GLN A 16 35.75 12.16 -16.77
N THR A 17 35.37 12.51 -18.01
CA THR A 17 35.05 13.89 -18.41
C THR A 17 34.00 14.49 -17.49
N HIS A 18 34.28 15.68 -16.94
CA HIS A 18 33.35 16.35 -16.03
C HIS A 18 32.06 16.79 -16.73
N THR A 19 30.94 16.70 -16.02
CA THR A 19 29.61 17.06 -16.53
C THR A 19 28.64 17.35 -15.37
N ASP A 20 27.70 18.23 -15.65
CA ASP A 20 26.49 18.55 -14.88
C ASP A 20 25.38 17.49 -15.05
N LYS A 21 25.32 16.82 -16.21
CA LYS A 21 24.26 15.88 -16.58
C LYS A 21 24.28 14.61 -15.73
N PHE A 22 23.26 14.43 -14.90
CA PHE A 22 23.04 13.25 -14.06
C PHE A 22 21.91 12.35 -14.56
N CYS A 23 21.88 11.12 -14.07
CA CYS A 23 20.79 10.17 -14.33
C CYS A 23 19.50 10.59 -13.65
N ALA A 24 18.49 11.06 -14.40
CA ALA A 24 17.21 11.54 -13.85
C ALA A 24 16.53 10.55 -12.88
N GLY A 25 16.68 9.23 -13.10
CA GLY A 25 16.08 8.20 -12.24
C GLY A 25 16.61 8.19 -10.80
N CYS A 26 17.89 8.51 -10.58
CA CYS A 26 18.56 8.34 -9.28
C CYS A 26 19.43 9.53 -8.81
N LYS A 27 19.80 10.47 -9.70
CA LYS A 27 20.80 11.55 -9.49
C LYS A 27 22.21 11.13 -8.99
N LYS A 28 22.51 9.82 -8.90
CA LYS A 28 23.79 9.30 -8.35
C LYS A 28 24.92 9.14 -9.38
N ALA A 29 24.62 9.07 -10.68
CA ALA A 29 25.59 8.79 -11.74
C ALA A 29 25.50 9.83 -12.87
N TYR A 30 26.64 10.18 -13.47
CA TYR A 30 26.81 11.34 -14.36
C TYR A 30 27.31 10.93 -15.76
N TYR A 31 26.79 11.60 -16.81
CA TYR A 31 27.02 11.22 -18.22
C TYR A 31 27.10 12.42 -19.15
N CYS A 32 28.26 12.67 -19.76
CA CYS A 32 28.44 13.79 -20.69
C CYS A 32 27.58 13.66 -21.97
N CYS A 33 27.31 12.42 -22.40
CA CYS A 33 26.46 12.05 -23.54
C CYS A 33 25.52 10.86 -23.22
N VAL A 34 24.50 10.68 -24.06
CA VAL A 34 23.48 9.62 -23.92
C VAL A 34 24.08 8.23 -24.13
N GLU A 35 25.14 8.12 -24.93
CA GLU A 35 25.81 6.87 -25.33
C GLU A 35 26.56 6.27 -24.14
N HIS A 36 27.20 7.12 -23.32
CA HIS A 36 27.79 6.72 -22.05
C HIS A 36 26.72 6.28 -21.04
N GLN A 37 25.56 6.96 -21.00
CA GLN A 37 24.43 6.50 -20.17
C GLN A 37 23.90 5.14 -20.62
N LYS A 38 23.65 4.94 -21.93
CA LYS A 38 23.18 3.68 -22.51
C LYS A 38 24.13 2.52 -22.20
N SER A 39 25.44 2.74 -22.32
CA SER A 39 26.48 1.76 -22.00
C SER A 39 26.51 1.42 -20.50
N HIS A 40 26.65 2.43 -19.62
CA HIS A 40 26.76 2.21 -18.18
C HIS A 40 25.47 1.65 -17.56
N ARG A 41 24.28 1.96 -18.13
CA ARG A 41 22.98 1.47 -17.64
C ARG A 41 22.91 -0.05 -17.53
N LYS A 42 23.69 -0.81 -18.32
CA LYS A 42 23.79 -2.27 -18.20
C LYS A 42 24.27 -2.74 -16.82
N ILE A 43 25.13 -1.95 -16.18
CA ILE A 43 25.68 -2.19 -14.83
C ILE A 43 24.83 -1.42 -13.81
N HIS A 44 24.74 -0.10 -13.98
CA HIS A 44 24.08 0.83 -13.06
C HIS A 44 22.58 0.55 -12.81
N LYS A 45 21.86 -0.18 -13.68
CA LYS A 45 20.43 -0.50 -13.48
C LYS A 45 20.14 -1.17 -12.13
N LYS A 46 21.07 -1.93 -11.54
CA LYS A 46 20.91 -2.56 -10.22
C LYS A 46 20.78 -1.52 -9.09
N ASP A 47 21.49 -0.41 -9.21
CA ASP A 47 21.66 0.62 -8.16
C ASP A 47 20.95 1.94 -8.49
N CYS A 48 20.28 2.00 -9.65
CA CYS A 48 19.57 3.16 -10.17
C CYS A 48 18.21 3.39 -9.48
N PHE A 49 18.24 3.66 -8.18
CA PHE A 49 17.10 4.03 -7.34
C PHE A 49 17.32 5.40 -6.66
N PRO A 50 16.27 6.18 -6.34
CA PRO A 50 16.36 7.56 -5.87
C PRO A 50 16.73 7.70 -4.38
N ALA A 51 17.63 6.84 -3.88
CA ALA A 51 18.15 6.91 -2.54
C ALA A 51 19.67 6.68 -2.50
N VAL A 52 20.34 7.38 -1.57
CA VAL A 52 21.74 7.18 -1.17
C VAL A 52 21.78 6.67 0.27
N LEU A 53 22.77 5.83 0.60
CA LEU A 53 23.12 5.57 1.99
C LEU A 53 23.90 6.78 2.53
N LYS A 54 23.58 7.20 3.75
CA LYS A 54 24.38 8.14 4.56
C LYS A 54 24.52 7.59 5.97
N TYR A 55 25.62 7.91 6.66
CA TYR A 55 25.69 7.71 8.11
C TYR A 55 24.86 8.80 8.81
N ASN A 56 24.15 8.44 9.87
CA ASN A 56 23.46 9.40 10.73
C ASN A 56 23.54 8.97 12.21
N ALA A 57 24.04 9.88 13.05
CA ALA A 57 24.30 9.62 14.46
C ALA A 57 23.01 9.45 15.31
N ASP A 58 21.90 10.10 14.95
CA ASP A 58 20.62 9.98 15.67
C ASP A 58 20.02 8.56 15.55
N PHE A 59 20.39 7.85 14.49
CA PHE A 59 20.04 6.44 14.23
C PHE A 59 21.20 5.47 14.50
N GLY A 60 22.35 5.96 15.00
CA GLY A 60 23.53 5.16 15.32
C GLY A 60 24.25 4.50 14.13
N GLY A 61 23.82 4.71 12.89
CA GLY A 61 24.20 3.83 11.77
C GLY A 61 23.96 4.37 10.37
N ARG A 62 23.87 3.44 9.40
CA ARG A 62 23.62 3.70 7.97
C ARG A 62 22.11 3.83 7.73
N CYS A 63 21.66 4.89 7.08
CA CYS A 63 20.25 5.09 6.70
C CYS A 63 20.11 5.58 5.25
N PHE A 64 18.97 5.30 4.60
CA PHE A 64 18.65 5.92 3.31
C PHE A 64 18.28 7.40 3.43
N THR A 65 18.70 8.17 2.44
CA THR A 65 18.28 9.56 2.20
C THR A 65 17.89 9.69 0.72
N ALA A 66 16.78 10.38 0.44
CA ALA A 66 16.30 10.61 -0.91
C ALA A 66 17.32 11.44 -1.70
N SER A 67 17.69 10.96 -2.89
CA SER A 67 18.62 11.65 -3.80
C SER A 67 17.92 12.50 -4.86
N ARG A 68 16.58 12.52 -4.85
CA ARG A 68 15.71 13.49 -5.54
C ARG A 68 14.36 13.53 -4.84
N ASN A 69 13.48 14.43 -5.26
CA ASN A 69 12.05 14.32 -4.93
C ASN A 69 11.49 12.98 -5.44
N ILE A 70 10.73 12.29 -4.59
CA ILE A 70 10.04 11.03 -4.83
C ILE A 70 8.53 11.29 -4.66
N LYS A 71 7.71 10.85 -5.62
CA LYS A 71 6.26 11.04 -5.57
C LYS A 71 5.61 10.04 -4.62
N GLN A 72 4.48 10.42 -4.01
CA GLN A 72 3.59 9.49 -3.33
C GLN A 72 3.16 8.35 -4.26
N GLY A 73 3.21 7.11 -3.78
CA GLY A 73 3.00 5.91 -4.59
C GLY A 73 4.16 5.51 -5.49
N GLU A 74 5.27 6.26 -5.55
CA GLU A 74 6.42 5.89 -6.37
C GLU A 74 7.20 4.72 -5.74
N THR A 75 7.57 3.73 -6.55
CA THR A 75 8.49 2.66 -6.13
C THR A 75 9.90 3.23 -5.98
N ILE A 76 10.45 3.17 -4.77
CA ILE A 76 11.81 3.60 -4.46
C ILE A 76 12.79 2.53 -4.96
N PHE A 77 12.64 1.28 -4.51
CA PHE A 77 13.40 0.15 -5.04
C PHE A 77 12.66 -1.19 -4.88
N LYS A 78 13.10 -2.19 -5.65
CA LYS A 78 12.82 -3.60 -5.40
C LYS A 78 14.05 -4.26 -4.80
N ASP A 79 13.84 -5.06 -3.76
CA ASP A 79 14.88 -5.86 -3.11
C ASP A 79 14.50 -7.34 -3.12
N LYS A 80 15.40 -8.19 -3.59
CA LYS A 80 15.16 -9.62 -3.76
C LYS A 80 15.72 -10.35 -2.53
N ALA A 81 14.96 -11.29 -1.98
CA ALA A 81 15.39 -12.02 -0.80
C ALA A 81 16.71 -12.75 -1.07
N LEU A 82 17.76 -12.42 -0.31
CA LEU A 82 19.08 -13.05 -0.36
C LEU A 82 18.98 -14.48 0.17
N LEU A 83 18.24 -14.65 1.27
CA LEU A 83 17.81 -15.93 1.81
C LEU A 83 16.31 -15.92 2.09
N SER A 84 15.74 -17.13 2.07
CA SER A 84 14.44 -17.45 2.62
C SER A 84 14.51 -18.80 3.34
N GLY A 85 13.66 -18.97 4.33
CA GLY A 85 13.50 -20.24 5.02
C GLY A 85 12.21 -20.29 5.84
N PRO A 86 11.91 -21.42 6.47
CA PRO A 86 10.70 -21.60 7.27
C PRO A 86 10.71 -20.72 8.54
N SER A 87 9.53 -20.28 8.98
CA SER A 87 9.33 -19.46 10.19
C SER A 87 9.30 -20.32 11.46
N GLY A 88 9.90 -19.85 12.56
CA GLY A 88 9.86 -20.50 13.88
C GLY A 88 8.70 -20.06 14.77
N ALA A 89 7.82 -19.17 14.32
CA ALA A 89 6.64 -18.71 15.06
C ALA A 89 5.78 -19.91 15.55
N GLU A 90 5.21 -19.80 16.76
CA GLU A 90 4.64 -20.92 17.54
C GLU A 90 3.53 -21.72 16.83
N MET A 91 3.94 -22.67 15.98
CA MET A 91 3.05 -23.68 15.40
C MET A 91 2.91 -24.88 16.34
N PHE A 92 1.91 -24.83 17.21
CA PHE A 92 1.43 -26.05 17.83
C PHE A 92 0.89 -27.01 16.73
N PHE A 93 1.44 -28.22 16.68
CA PHE A 93 0.96 -29.40 15.95
C PHE A 93 1.15 -29.48 14.41
N HIS A 94 2.03 -28.68 13.79
CA HIS A 94 2.18 -28.71 12.31
C HIS A 94 3.63 -28.67 11.79
N PHE A 95 3.86 -29.32 10.64
CA PHE A 95 5.13 -29.25 9.91
C PHE A 95 5.10 -28.17 8.82
N ILE A 96 6.24 -27.54 8.53
CA ILE A 96 6.44 -26.60 7.43
C ILE A 96 7.34 -27.25 6.34
N CYS A 97 6.93 -27.12 5.07
CA CYS A 97 7.67 -27.62 3.92
C CYS A 97 8.93 -26.78 3.66
N LEU A 98 10.13 -27.37 3.73
CA LEU A 98 11.39 -26.63 3.57
C LEU A 98 11.61 -26.06 2.15
N GLY A 99 10.82 -26.48 1.15
CA GLY A 99 10.89 -25.98 -0.22
C GLY A 99 9.92 -24.83 -0.55
N CYS A 100 8.70 -24.81 -0.01
CA CYS A 100 7.70 -23.78 -0.36
C CYS A 100 7.01 -23.09 0.83
N TYR A 101 7.49 -23.39 2.04
CA TYR A 101 7.10 -22.81 3.34
C TYR A 101 5.60 -22.84 3.66
N ARG A 102 4.83 -23.64 2.93
CA ARG A 102 3.46 -24.01 3.33
C ARG A 102 3.51 -24.98 4.50
N GLN A 103 2.47 -24.91 5.31
CA GLN A 103 2.07 -25.96 6.23
C GLN A 103 1.86 -27.28 5.46
N VAL A 104 2.59 -28.33 5.86
CA VAL A 104 2.36 -29.70 5.39
C VAL A 104 1.24 -30.29 6.22
N LYS A 105 0.20 -30.78 5.55
CA LYS A 105 -0.95 -31.43 6.21
C LYS A 105 -0.50 -32.68 6.98
N PRO A 106 -1.04 -32.97 8.18
CA PRO A 106 -0.69 -34.17 8.94
C PRO A 106 -0.91 -35.48 8.17
N GLU A 107 -1.87 -35.50 7.25
CA GLU A 107 -2.21 -36.66 6.40
C GLU A 107 -1.30 -36.78 5.17
N SER A 108 -0.34 -35.87 4.98
CA SER A 108 0.55 -35.87 3.82
C SER A 108 1.65 -36.93 3.97
N THR A 109 1.63 -37.90 3.07
CA THR A 109 2.62 -38.99 3.03
C THR A 109 3.93 -38.63 2.34
N TYR A 110 4.01 -37.47 1.67
CA TYR A 110 5.19 -37.13 0.87
C TYR A 110 6.37 -36.70 1.75
N LYS A 111 7.45 -37.48 1.66
CA LYS A 111 8.73 -37.24 2.33
C LYS A 111 9.82 -37.07 1.29
N CYS A 112 10.80 -36.23 1.59
CA CYS A 112 11.96 -36.04 0.73
C CYS A 112 12.70 -37.38 0.52
N SER A 113 12.90 -37.78 -0.73
CA SER A 113 13.57 -39.00 -1.17
C SER A 113 15.04 -39.08 -0.77
N THR A 114 15.67 -37.95 -0.42
CA THR A 114 17.05 -37.88 0.10
C THR A 114 17.09 -37.77 1.62
N CYS A 115 16.36 -36.83 2.24
CA CYS A 115 16.49 -36.53 3.68
C CYS A 115 15.31 -36.97 4.56
N GLY A 116 14.25 -37.54 4.02
CA GLY A 116 13.08 -38.03 4.77
C GLY A 116 12.12 -36.97 5.32
N TRP A 117 12.46 -35.68 5.24
CA TRP A 117 11.61 -34.60 5.78
C TRP A 117 10.26 -34.48 5.07
N PRO A 118 9.16 -34.13 5.78
CA PRO A 118 7.86 -33.85 5.17
C PRO A 118 7.92 -32.67 4.19
N MET A 119 7.38 -32.84 2.98
CA MET A 119 7.31 -31.80 1.94
C MET A 119 5.95 -31.84 1.24
N CYS A 120 5.56 -30.79 0.52
CA CYS A 120 4.32 -30.80 -0.25
C CYS A 120 4.37 -31.71 -1.49
N SER A 121 5.53 -31.86 -2.15
CA SER A 121 5.67 -32.65 -3.38
C SER A 121 7.14 -32.88 -3.79
N LYS A 122 7.36 -33.70 -4.83
CA LYS A 122 8.66 -33.90 -5.51
C LYS A 122 9.29 -32.59 -5.98
N GLN A 123 8.50 -31.69 -6.54
CA GLN A 123 8.99 -30.38 -6.99
C GLN A 123 9.47 -29.50 -5.83
N CYS A 124 9.04 -29.77 -4.58
CA CYS A 124 9.49 -29.03 -3.40
C CYS A 124 10.84 -29.53 -2.87
N GLU A 125 11.16 -30.83 -2.97
CA GLU A 125 12.49 -31.32 -2.57
C GLU A 125 13.58 -30.96 -3.58
N GLU A 126 13.24 -30.72 -4.84
CA GLU A 126 14.20 -30.33 -5.89
C GLU A 126 14.63 -28.85 -5.76
N MET A 127 13.89 -28.03 -5.01
CA MET A 127 14.11 -26.58 -4.90
C MET A 127 15.48 -26.25 -4.32
N ALA A 128 16.26 -25.44 -5.05
CA ALA A 128 17.68 -25.20 -4.79
C ALA A 128 18.00 -24.84 -3.33
N HIS A 129 17.20 -23.97 -2.70
CA HIS A 129 17.42 -23.54 -1.31
C HIS A 129 17.23 -24.65 -0.26
N HIS A 130 16.69 -25.81 -0.63
CA HIS A 130 16.69 -27.03 0.18
C HIS A 130 17.71 -28.05 -0.36
N SER A 131 17.63 -28.38 -1.66
CA SER A 131 18.41 -29.47 -2.28
C SER A 131 19.92 -29.23 -2.31
N GLN A 132 20.35 -27.96 -2.36
CA GLN A 132 21.76 -27.56 -2.37
C GLN A 132 22.30 -27.22 -0.97
N PHE A 133 21.41 -27.04 0.02
CA PHE A 133 21.74 -26.62 1.38
C PHE A 133 21.59 -27.78 2.37
N GLU A 134 20.60 -27.74 3.28
CA GLU A 134 20.54 -28.65 4.42
C GLU A 134 20.23 -30.11 4.07
N CYS A 135 19.63 -30.38 2.91
CA CYS A 135 19.11 -31.70 2.55
C CYS A 135 20.14 -32.83 2.72
N ARG A 136 21.37 -32.65 2.24
CA ARG A 136 22.43 -33.68 2.33
C ARG A 136 22.92 -33.88 3.76
N ILE A 137 23.00 -32.81 4.54
CA ILE A 137 23.43 -32.82 5.96
C ILE A 137 22.36 -33.52 6.81
N PHE A 138 21.08 -33.26 6.51
CA PHE A 138 19.94 -33.88 7.18
C PHE A 138 19.86 -35.38 6.87
N ALA A 139 20.13 -35.77 5.62
CA ALA A 139 20.22 -37.19 5.22
C ALA A 139 21.39 -37.90 5.93
N ALA A 140 22.60 -37.35 5.89
CA ALA A 140 23.80 -37.96 6.45
C ALA A 140 23.71 -38.15 7.98
N ASN A 141 23.22 -37.14 8.70
CA ASN A 141 23.07 -37.18 10.16
C ASN A 141 21.69 -37.71 10.62
N LYS A 142 20.84 -38.18 9.69
CA LYS A 142 19.48 -38.72 9.95
C LYS A 142 18.56 -37.76 10.72
N ILE A 143 18.72 -36.45 10.53
CA ILE A 143 17.95 -35.41 11.21
C ILE A 143 16.51 -35.45 10.72
N GLN A 144 15.54 -35.57 11.63
CA GLN A 144 14.10 -35.56 11.35
C GLN A 144 13.38 -34.56 12.27
N PRO A 145 12.25 -33.96 11.85
CA PRO A 145 11.49 -33.06 12.71
C PRO A 145 10.70 -33.87 13.77
N TYR A 146 10.93 -33.58 15.04
CA TYR A 146 10.36 -34.34 16.16
C TYR A 146 9.19 -33.61 16.83
N PHE A 147 8.03 -34.27 16.94
CA PHE A 147 6.75 -33.61 17.27
C PHE A 147 6.63 -32.99 18.68
N LYS A 148 7.56 -33.30 19.61
CA LYS A 148 7.58 -32.73 20.98
C LYS A 148 8.72 -31.74 21.25
N MET A 149 9.73 -31.73 20.36
CA MET A 149 10.83 -30.77 20.32
C MET A 149 11.12 -30.58 18.83
N PRO A 150 10.32 -29.79 18.10
CA PRO A 150 10.59 -29.55 16.69
C PRO A 150 11.99 -28.96 16.57
N VAL A 151 12.72 -29.32 15.51
CA VAL A 151 13.86 -28.52 15.07
C VAL A 151 13.30 -27.13 14.83
N GLN A 152 13.71 -26.15 15.64
CA GLN A 152 13.24 -24.78 15.50
C GLN A 152 13.56 -24.37 14.06
N TYR A 153 12.55 -23.96 13.30
CA TYR A 153 12.72 -23.74 11.86
C TYR A 153 13.76 -22.65 11.55
N GLU A 154 14.00 -21.75 12.49
CA GLU A 154 15.08 -20.75 12.50
C GLU A 154 16.51 -21.33 12.58
N MET A 155 16.68 -22.54 13.11
CA MET A 155 17.96 -23.28 13.03
C MET A 155 18.26 -23.71 11.60
N VAL A 156 17.24 -24.01 10.78
CA VAL A 156 17.41 -24.27 9.34
C VAL A 156 17.87 -22.99 8.64
N ASN A 157 17.31 -21.83 9.00
CA ASN A 157 17.69 -20.52 8.46
C ASN A 157 19.16 -20.19 8.80
N THR A 158 19.58 -20.50 10.03
CA THR A 158 20.97 -20.37 10.50
C THR A 158 21.92 -21.29 9.72
N LEU A 159 21.58 -22.58 9.58
CA LEU A 159 22.38 -23.53 8.80
C LEU A 159 22.51 -23.09 7.33
N ARG A 160 21.41 -22.72 6.67
CA ARG A 160 21.41 -22.22 5.29
C ARG A 160 22.32 -20.99 5.11
N SER A 161 22.37 -20.12 6.12
CA SER A 161 23.20 -18.92 6.12
C SER A 161 24.69 -19.24 6.19
N LEU A 162 25.08 -20.12 7.12
CA LEU A 162 26.47 -20.57 7.28
C LEU A 162 26.98 -21.29 6.02
N LEU A 163 26.11 -22.08 5.38
CA LEU A 163 26.45 -22.77 4.12
C LEU A 163 26.70 -21.82 2.93
N LEU A 164 26.28 -20.55 2.97
CA LEU A 164 26.68 -19.57 1.96
C LEU A 164 28.20 -19.36 1.93
N MET A 165 28.91 -19.52 3.06
CA MET A 165 30.38 -19.47 3.10
C MET A 165 31.05 -20.45 2.12
N LEU A 166 30.35 -21.53 1.76
CA LEU A 166 30.83 -22.61 0.89
C LEU A 166 30.13 -22.60 -0.48
N ILE A 167 28.84 -22.24 -0.53
CA ILE A 167 28.01 -22.30 -1.74
C ILE A 167 28.04 -21.00 -2.55
N ASP A 168 28.06 -19.84 -1.87
CA ASP A 168 27.93 -18.52 -2.48
C ASP A 168 28.59 -17.43 -1.61
N PRO A 169 29.92 -17.27 -1.70
CA PRO A 169 30.66 -16.30 -0.89
C PRO A 169 30.27 -14.83 -1.14
N GLU A 170 29.68 -14.51 -2.31
CA GLU A 170 29.19 -13.16 -2.61
C GLU A 170 27.94 -12.84 -1.77
N LYS A 171 26.98 -13.77 -1.70
CA LYS A 171 25.83 -13.66 -0.78
C LYS A 171 26.25 -13.73 0.68
N TRP A 172 27.26 -14.53 1.03
CA TRP A 172 27.80 -14.53 2.39
C TRP A 172 28.31 -13.15 2.81
N GLY A 173 29.11 -12.47 1.96
CA GLY A 173 29.60 -11.12 2.24
C GLY A 173 28.46 -10.13 2.47
N GLN A 174 27.46 -10.12 1.57
CA GLN A 174 26.26 -9.27 1.70
C GLN A 174 25.43 -9.56 2.96
N LEU A 175 25.41 -10.82 3.44
CA LEU A 175 24.71 -11.20 4.66
C LEU A 175 25.49 -10.82 5.92
N ALA A 176 26.80 -11.08 5.95
CA ALA A 176 27.66 -10.86 7.11
C ALA A 176 27.87 -9.37 7.44
N GLU A 177 27.70 -8.47 6.47
CA GLU A 177 27.70 -7.01 6.63
C GLU A 177 26.45 -6.43 7.32
N LEU A 178 25.41 -7.24 7.56
CA LEU A 178 24.21 -6.80 8.27
C LEU A 178 24.47 -6.66 9.77
N GLU A 179 23.78 -5.70 10.38
CA GLU A 179 23.89 -5.43 11.81
C GLU A 179 23.36 -6.61 12.62
N SER A 180 24.03 -6.96 13.71
CA SER A 180 23.63 -8.06 14.59
C SER A 180 23.46 -7.64 16.03
N HIS A 181 24.01 -6.53 16.51
CA HIS A 181 23.97 -6.13 17.92
C HIS A 181 24.43 -7.24 18.90
N SER A 182 25.42 -8.08 18.53
CA SER A 182 25.89 -9.18 19.40
C SER A 182 26.29 -8.71 20.82
N GLU A 183 26.88 -7.53 20.99
CA GLU A 183 27.20 -6.96 22.31
C GLU A 183 25.96 -6.67 23.19
N ALA A 184 24.80 -6.43 22.56
CA ALA A 184 23.53 -6.21 23.24
C ALA A 184 22.83 -7.54 23.52
N ARG A 185 22.78 -8.46 22.54
CA ARG A 185 22.30 -9.84 22.74
C ARG A 185 23.07 -10.57 23.84
N ALA A 186 24.37 -10.38 23.97
CA ALA A 186 25.19 -10.99 25.02
C ALA A 186 24.74 -10.64 26.45
N LYS A 187 23.95 -9.57 26.61
CA LYS A 187 23.37 -9.10 27.88
C LYS A 187 21.90 -9.56 28.06
N ASN A 188 21.27 -10.12 27.02
CA ASN A 188 19.91 -10.64 27.03
C ASN A 188 19.93 -12.18 27.28
N PRO A 189 19.36 -12.69 28.39
CA PRO A 189 19.37 -14.13 28.70
C PRO A 189 18.67 -15.01 27.66
N ASP A 190 17.61 -14.53 27.02
CA ASP A 190 16.86 -15.28 26.00
C ASP A 190 17.65 -15.38 24.69
N ALA A 191 18.31 -14.29 24.29
CA ALA A 191 19.26 -14.30 23.18
C ALA A 191 20.43 -15.27 23.41
N VAL A 192 21.04 -15.22 24.60
CA VAL A 192 22.14 -16.13 24.98
C VAL A 192 21.67 -17.59 25.03
N ARG A 193 20.38 -17.86 25.32
CA ARG A 193 19.80 -19.21 25.20
C ARG A 193 19.67 -19.63 23.74
N ALA A 194 19.05 -18.82 22.87
CA ALA A 194 18.87 -19.14 21.45
C ALA A 194 20.22 -19.41 20.75
N VAL A 195 21.25 -18.62 21.03
CA VAL A 195 22.61 -18.81 20.48
C VAL A 195 23.21 -20.16 20.91
N LYS A 196 22.98 -20.61 22.15
CA LYS A 196 23.43 -21.93 22.62
C LYS A 196 22.67 -23.07 21.94
N GLU A 197 21.36 -22.93 21.77
CA GLU A 197 20.51 -23.92 21.11
C GLU A 197 20.90 -24.07 19.62
N HIS A 198 21.11 -22.96 18.91
CA HIS A 198 21.59 -22.96 17.53
C HIS A 198 23.02 -23.50 17.42
N THR A 199 23.92 -23.14 18.34
CA THR A 199 25.29 -23.69 18.37
C THR A 199 25.27 -25.21 18.57
N PHE A 200 24.44 -25.71 19.49
CA PHE A 200 24.25 -27.16 19.69
C PHE A 200 23.70 -27.85 18.43
N PHE A 201 22.73 -27.24 17.74
CA PHE A 201 22.20 -27.78 16.49
C PHE A 201 23.27 -27.88 15.39
N ILE A 202 24.02 -26.81 15.14
CA ILE A 202 25.06 -26.80 14.10
C ILE A 202 26.23 -27.73 14.48
N HIS A 203 26.72 -27.67 15.72
CA HIS A 203 27.90 -28.44 16.14
C HIS A 203 27.61 -29.92 16.37
N SER A 204 26.51 -30.25 17.04
CA SER A 204 26.24 -31.62 17.55
C SER A 204 25.19 -32.37 16.75
N VAL A 205 24.16 -31.69 16.22
CA VAL A 205 23.07 -32.34 15.46
C VAL A 205 23.43 -32.43 13.97
N CYS A 206 23.99 -31.35 13.39
CA CYS A 206 24.48 -31.33 12.01
C CYS A 206 25.92 -31.85 11.85
N ASN A 207 26.64 -32.05 12.97
CA ASN A 207 28.03 -32.51 13.01
C ASN A 207 29.04 -31.57 12.30
N LEU A 208 28.86 -30.24 12.47
CA LEU A 208 29.65 -29.20 11.78
C LEU A 208 30.59 -28.43 12.73
N ARG A 209 30.92 -28.98 13.90
CA ARG A 209 31.73 -28.32 14.95
C ARG A 209 33.10 -27.80 14.46
N GLY A 210 33.70 -28.47 13.49
CA GLY A 210 34.99 -28.07 12.90
C GLY A 210 34.89 -27.17 11.66
N GLN A 211 33.70 -26.67 11.31
CA GLN A 211 33.47 -25.84 10.11
C GLN A 211 33.02 -24.41 10.43
N PHE A 212 32.33 -24.18 11.56
CA PHE A 212 31.74 -22.89 11.92
C PHE A 212 31.95 -22.55 13.40
N ASP A 213 32.68 -21.46 13.67
CA ASP A 213 32.91 -20.96 15.03
C ASP A 213 31.63 -20.45 15.69
N ALA A 214 31.54 -20.61 17.03
CA ALA A 214 30.38 -20.19 17.81
C ALA A 214 30.08 -18.67 17.68
N GLY A 215 31.10 -17.83 17.49
CA GLY A 215 30.91 -16.39 17.23
C GLY A 215 30.29 -16.07 15.87
N VAL A 216 30.54 -16.90 14.85
CA VAL A 216 29.89 -16.76 13.53
C VAL A 216 28.45 -17.24 13.59
N ILE A 217 28.18 -18.30 14.36
CA ILE A 217 26.82 -18.77 14.64
C ILE A 217 26.02 -17.69 15.40
N ASP A 218 26.60 -17.09 16.44
CA ASP A 218 26.02 -15.97 17.18
C ASP A 218 25.67 -14.78 16.27
N HIS A 219 26.63 -14.31 15.46
CA HIS A 219 26.41 -13.20 14.52
C HIS A 219 25.23 -13.47 13.58
N ILE A 220 25.12 -14.69 13.04
CA ILE A 220 24.04 -15.09 12.13
C ILE A 220 22.68 -15.21 12.84
N VAL A 221 22.63 -15.74 14.07
CA VAL A 221 21.41 -15.70 14.91
C VAL A 221 20.95 -14.26 15.12
N GLY A 222 21.89 -13.34 15.37
CA GLY A 222 21.63 -11.90 15.46
C GLY A 222 21.05 -11.30 14.17
N ILE A 223 21.67 -11.60 13.03
CA ILE A 223 21.21 -11.10 11.73
C ILE A 223 19.76 -11.51 11.48
N TRP A 224 19.37 -12.77 11.72
CA TRP A 224 17.97 -13.20 11.60
C TRP A 224 17.05 -12.51 12.60
N GLY A 225 17.46 -12.35 13.86
CA GLY A 225 16.63 -11.71 14.89
C GLY A 225 16.30 -10.23 14.63
N ILE A 226 17.17 -9.49 13.92
CA ILE A 226 17.08 -8.04 13.73
C ILE A 226 16.70 -7.62 12.30
N ASN A 227 17.08 -8.40 11.28
CA ASN A 227 16.99 -7.99 9.88
C ASN A 227 15.94 -8.78 9.08
N SER A 228 15.22 -9.72 9.70
CA SER A 228 14.32 -10.62 8.97
C SER A 228 12.87 -10.15 8.93
N PHE A 229 12.19 -10.53 7.84
CA PHE A 229 10.82 -10.16 7.54
C PHE A 229 9.95 -11.42 7.49
N GLY A 230 8.88 -11.44 8.27
CA GLY A 230 7.91 -12.54 8.28
C GLY A 230 6.93 -12.45 7.12
N ALA A 231 6.93 -13.47 6.26
CA ALA A 231 5.88 -13.73 5.28
C ALA A 231 4.93 -14.79 5.86
N ASN A 232 4.04 -14.32 6.75
CA ASN A 232 3.04 -15.10 7.47
C ASN A 232 1.64 -14.61 7.08
N TYR A 233 1.21 -14.85 5.83
CA TYR A 233 -0.10 -14.40 5.36
C TYR A 233 -1.23 -15.32 5.83
N PRO A 234 -2.17 -14.85 6.67
CA PRO A 234 -3.46 -15.52 6.82
C PRO A 234 -4.22 -15.34 5.51
N THR A 235 -4.25 -16.38 4.67
CA THR A 235 -4.95 -16.34 3.38
C THR A 235 -6.46 -16.40 3.62
N ALA A 236 -7.11 -15.25 3.52
CA ALA A 236 -8.56 -15.16 3.64
C ALA A 236 -9.28 -15.76 2.42
N GLY A 237 -10.49 -16.26 2.66
CA GLY A 237 -11.26 -17.00 1.67
C GLY A 237 -11.08 -18.53 1.77
N PRO A 238 -11.74 -19.30 0.88
CA PRO A 238 -11.93 -20.75 1.06
C PRO A 238 -10.68 -21.61 0.78
N ASN A 239 -9.51 -21.01 0.59
CA ASN A 239 -8.27 -21.71 0.23
C ASN A 239 -7.13 -21.48 1.25
N PRO A 240 -7.27 -21.92 2.53
CA PRO A 240 -6.22 -21.75 3.55
C PRO A 240 -4.88 -22.41 3.20
N GLY A 241 -4.87 -23.36 2.26
CA GLY A 241 -3.65 -24.04 1.78
C GLY A 241 -2.70 -23.18 0.94
N ARG A 242 -2.96 -21.88 0.74
CA ARG A 242 -2.00 -20.93 0.15
C ARG A 242 -1.07 -20.28 1.18
N ALA A 243 -1.44 -20.24 2.46
CA ALA A 243 -0.67 -19.59 3.51
C ALA A 243 0.77 -20.14 3.58
N ARG A 244 1.74 -19.21 3.55
CA ARG A 244 3.16 -19.50 3.77
C ARG A 244 3.56 -18.99 5.14
N MET A 245 4.60 -19.62 5.66
CA MET A 245 5.19 -19.32 6.96
C MET A 245 6.70 -19.26 6.77
N ALA A 246 7.14 -18.16 6.18
CA ALA A 246 8.52 -17.97 5.76
C ALA A 246 9.15 -16.77 6.46
N THR A 247 10.43 -16.90 6.80
CA THR A 247 11.27 -15.81 7.27
C THR A 247 12.24 -15.42 6.15
N LEU A 248 12.28 -14.14 5.80
CA LEU A 248 12.92 -13.61 4.59
C LEU A 248 14.01 -12.58 4.93
N MET A 249 15.08 -12.52 4.14
CA MET A 249 16.21 -11.61 4.35
C MET A 249 16.41 -10.68 3.14
N PHE A 250 16.20 -9.37 3.33
CA PHE A 250 16.20 -8.35 2.26
C PHE A 250 17.32 -7.31 2.49
N PRO A 251 18.56 -7.57 2.03
CA PRO A 251 19.76 -6.88 2.52
C PRO A 251 19.80 -5.38 2.24
N LYS A 252 19.12 -4.88 1.19
CA LYS A 252 18.99 -3.44 0.95
C LYS A 252 17.89 -2.84 1.81
N LEU A 253 16.77 -3.55 2.00
CA LEU A 253 15.64 -3.09 2.82
C LEU A 253 16.03 -2.92 4.30
N CYS A 254 16.90 -3.78 4.83
CA CYS A 254 17.41 -3.71 6.21
C CYS A 254 18.14 -2.38 6.54
N LEU A 255 18.53 -1.62 5.51
CA LEU A 255 19.20 -0.31 5.63
C LEU A 255 18.21 0.88 5.68
N ALA A 256 16.90 0.62 5.63
CA ALA A 256 15.85 1.61 5.82
C ALA A 256 15.54 1.79 7.32
N ALA A 257 15.83 2.97 7.86
CA ALA A 257 15.72 3.24 9.28
C ALA A 257 14.26 3.30 9.77
N HIS A 258 14.07 3.06 11.07
CA HIS A 258 12.77 3.08 11.72
C HIS A 258 12.20 4.50 11.94
N SER A 259 10.89 4.68 11.73
CA SER A 259 10.09 5.75 12.32
C SER A 259 8.69 5.25 12.71
N CYS A 260 8.18 5.65 13.88
CA CYS A 260 6.76 5.46 14.24
C CYS A 260 5.79 6.37 13.45
N VAL A 261 6.33 7.17 12.52
CA VAL A 261 5.62 7.91 11.47
C VAL A 261 6.44 7.69 10.17
N PRO A 262 6.28 6.54 9.50
CA PRO A 262 7.08 6.18 8.33
C PRO A 262 6.57 6.91 7.08
N ASN A 263 7.48 7.30 6.18
CA ASN A 263 7.14 7.85 4.87
C ASN A 263 7.16 6.79 3.74
N THR A 264 7.36 5.51 4.09
CA THR A 264 7.32 4.37 3.15
C THR A 264 6.49 3.19 3.65
N ARG A 265 6.19 2.28 2.73
CA ARG A 265 5.71 0.92 3.04
C ARG A 265 6.37 -0.13 2.13
N GLY A 266 6.49 -1.35 2.64
CA GLY A 266 6.88 -2.51 1.83
C GLY A 266 5.66 -3.26 1.30
N ILE A 267 5.76 -3.80 0.08
CA ILE A 267 4.82 -4.77 -0.49
C ILE A 267 5.60 -6.01 -0.92
N LEU A 268 5.18 -7.19 -0.46
CA LEU A 268 5.87 -8.45 -0.70
C LEU A 268 5.35 -9.12 -1.98
N LEU A 269 6.21 -9.27 -2.97
CA LEU A 269 5.91 -9.93 -4.24
C LEU A 269 6.45 -11.37 -4.23
N GLU A 270 5.57 -12.34 -4.50
CA GLU A 270 5.92 -13.75 -4.67
C GLU A 270 6.15 -14.07 -6.16
N ASP A 271 7.29 -14.67 -6.51
CA ASP A 271 7.59 -15.23 -7.83
C ASP A 271 7.18 -16.72 -7.83
N VAL A 272 5.97 -17.01 -8.33
CA VAL A 272 5.28 -18.29 -8.23
C VAL A 272 5.33 -19.05 -9.56
N LYS A 273 5.89 -20.26 -9.58
CA LYS A 273 5.76 -21.18 -10.73
C LYS A 273 4.37 -21.80 -10.81
N ALA A 274 3.96 -22.24 -12.00
CA ALA A 274 2.70 -22.95 -12.27
C ALA A 274 2.37 -24.13 -11.33
N SER A 275 3.37 -24.73 -10.67
CA SER A 275 3.21 -25.70 -9.57
C SER A 275 2.85 -25.06 -8.21
N ASN A 276 2.32 -23.84 -8.20
CA ASN A 276 2.05 -22.99 -7.04
C ASN A 276 3.25 -22.84 -6.06
N SER A 277 4.48 -22.97 -6.55
CA SER A 277 5.69 -23.05 -5.71
C SER A 277 6.57 -21.81 -5.93
N VAL A 278 6.85 -21.08 -4.83
CA VAL A 278 7.62 -19.82 -4.89
C VAL A 278 9.09 -20.09 -5.15
N CYS A 279 9.60 -19.52 -6.23
CA CYS A 279 11.01 -19.58 -6.57
C CYS A 279 11.79 -18.38 -6.04
N SER A 280 11.15 -17.24 -5.79
CA SER A 280 11.76 -16.16 -5.01
C SER A 280 10.75 -15.17 -4.40
N TYR A 281 11.22 -14.40 -3.42
CA TYR A 281 10.47 -13.30 -2.81
C TYR A 281 11.15 -11.98 -3.13
N THR A 282 10.39 -10.91 -3.35
CA THR A 282 10.91 -9.56 -3.61
C THR A 282 10.07 -8.54 -2.85
N MET A 283 10.67 -7.75 -1.96
CA MET A 283 9.99 -6.60 -1.38
C MET A 283 10.09 -5.40 -2.32
N GLU A 284 8.97 -4.75 -2.60
CA GLU A 284 8.90 -3.44 -3.24
C GLU A 284 8.75 -2.37 -2.15
N LEU A 285 9.74 -1.47 -1.99
CA LEU A 285 9.64 -0.32 -1.09
C LEU A 285 9.05 0.86 -1.84
N ILE A 286 7.94 1.40 -1.33
CA ILE A 286 7.11 2.42 -1.97
C ILE A 286 7.01 3.62 -1.05
N ALA A 287 7.09 4.83 -1.62
CA ALA A 287 6.83 6.06 -0.90
C ALA A 287 5.33 6.17 -0.54
N ALA A 288 5.01 6.12 0.76
CA ALA A 288 3.64 6.28 1.25
C ALA A 288 3.20 7.76 1.23
N LEU A 289 4.17 8.67 1.35
CA LEU A 289 4.04 10.12 1.26
C LEU A 289 4.94 10.65 0.13
N PRO A 290 4.80 11.92 -0.31
CA PRO A 290 5.87 12.60 -1.02
C PRO A 290 7.13 12.66 -0.13
N ILE A 291 8.31 12.48 -0.73
CA ILE A 291 9.60 12.61 -0.01
C ILE A 291 10.47 13.58 -0.79
N LEU A 292 10.99 14.61 -0.14
CA LEU A 292 11.81 15.64 -0.78
C LEU A 292 13.29 15.26 -0.86
N GLU A 293 14.00 15.85 -1.83
CA GLU A 293 15.44 15.66 -1.99
C GLU A 293 16.21 16.04 -0.72
N GLY A 294 17.00 15.12 -0.19
CA GLY A 294 17.72 15.28 1.08
C GLY A 294 16.96 14.82 2.33
N GLU A 295 15.67 14.49 2.25
CA GLU A 295 14.94 13.88 3.37
C GLU A 295 15.34 12.41 3.59
N GLN A 296 15.24 11.95 4.84
CA GLN A 296 15.43 10.56 5.20
C GLN A 296 14.27 9.69 4.72
N ILE A 297 14.56 8.44 4.40
CA ILE A 297 13.57 7.44 3.98
C ILE A 297 13.40 6.45 5.13
N HIS A 298 12.22 6.44 5.75
CA HIS A 298 11.90 5.65 6.93
C HIS A 298 10.82 4.60 6.66
N THR A 299 11.04 3.40 7.18
CA THR A 299 10.02 2.35 7.32
C THR A 299 9.62 2.22 8.80
N THR A 300 8.76 1.27 9.16
CA THR A 300 8.52 0.89 10.56
C THR A 300 8.94 -0.56 10.83
N TYR A 301 9.30 -0.83 12.08
CA TYR A 301 9.66 -2.16 12.61
C TYR A 301 8.67 -2.64 13.69
N ALA A 302 7.71 -1.79 14.06
CA ALA A 302 6.69 -2.03 15.08
C ALA A 302 5.32 -1.55 14.58
N ASN A 303 4.23 -2.03 15.16
CA ASN A 303 2.89 -1.62 14.76
C ASN A 303 2.65 -0.15 15.13
N VAL A 304 2.48 0.72 14.14
CA VAL A 304 2.21 2.15 14.38
C VAL A 304 0.76 2.43 14.81
N HIS A 305 -0.12 1.42 14.75
CA HIS A 305 -1.45 1.44 15.35
C HIS A 305 -1.47 0.95 16.81
N GLU A 306 -0.32 0.69 17.44
CA GLU A 306 -0.20 0.56 18.90
C GLU A 306 0.36 1.85 19.54
N GLY A 307 0.19 1.99 20.86
CA GLY A 307 0.64 3.15 21.65
C GLY A 307 2.16 3.29 21.77
N THR A 308 2.61 4.44 22.29
CA THR A 308 4.05 4.73 22.38
C THR A 308 4.80 3.71 23.23
N MET A 309 4.23 3.26 24.35
CA MET A 309 4.91 2.30 25.23
C MET A 309 5.06 0.93 24.57
N GLU A 310 4.01 0.44 23.92
CA GLU A 310 3.98 -0.85 23.22
C GLU A 310 5.01 -0.88 22.07
N ARG A 311 5.13 0.23 21.32
CA ARG A 311 6.17 0.38 20.30
C ARG A 311 7.57 0.43 20.90
N GLN A 312 7.78 1.16 22.01
CA GLN A 312 9.08 1.18 22.71
C GLN A 312 9.40 -0.17 23.39
N GLU A 313 8.43 -1.02 23.66
CA GLU A 313 8.65 -2.41 24.07
C GLU A 313 9.27 -3.21 22.91
N ILE A 314 8.58 -3.30 21.77
CA ILE A 314 9.07 -4.01 20.58
C ILE A 314 10.46 -3.54 20.12
N LEU A 315 10.71 -2.23 20.10
CA LEU A 315 11.94 -1.66 19.53
C LEU A 315 13.18 -1.86 20.40
N LEU A 316 13.05 -1.75 21.72
CA LEU A 316 14.17 -2.01 22.64
C LEU A 316 14.38 -3.50 22.87
N ASP A 317 13.31 -4.30 22.99
CA ASP A 317 13.42 -5.71 23.37
C ASP A 317 13.91 -6.59 22.20
N ASN A 318 13.53 -6.26 20.95
CA ASN A 318 13.95 -7.00 19.75
C ASN A 318 15.08 -6.31 18.96
N TYR A 319 15.08 -4.97 18.87
CA TYR A 319 16.03 -4.20 18.04
C TYR A 319 17.02 -3.37 18.87
N TYR A 320 17.00 -3.46 20.20
CA TYR A 320 18.01 -2.88 21.11
C TYR A 320 18.13 -1.34 21.07
N PHE A 321 17.14 -0.60 20.56
CA PHE A 321 17.14 0.87 20.56
C PHE A 321 15.78 1.49 20.98
N ALA A 322 15.85 2.66 21.63
CA ALA A 322 14.66 3.47 21.94
C ALA A 322 14.39 4.49 20.82
N CYS A 323 13.16 4.53 20.31
CA CYS A 323 12.78 5.43 19.22
C CYS A 323 12.58 6.86 19.72
N LYS A 324 13.25 7.84 19.07
CA LYS A 324 13.25 9.26 19.45
C LYS A 324 12.57 10.15 18.40
N CYS A 325 11.66 9.60 17.59
CA CYS A 325 10.91 10.34 16.57
C CYS A 325 9.93 11.35 17.19
N LYS A 326 9.38 12.27 16.37
CA LYS A 326 8.46 13.33 16.81
C LYS A 326 7.28 12.80 17.63
N ARG A 327 6.67 11.67 17.19
CA ARG A 327 5.52 11.04 17.86
C ARG A 327 5.88 10.43 19.22
N CYS A 328 7.02 9.75 19.34
CA CYS A 328 7.45 9.14 20.62
C CYS A 328 7.95 10.19 21.64
N LYS A 329 8.32 11.39 21.20
CA LYS A 329 8.68 12.52 22.07
C LYS A 329 7.48 13.28 22.63
N ASP A 330 6.29 13.10 22.06
CA ASP A 330 5.07 13.78 22.46
C ASP A 330 4.21 12.86 23.36
N PRO A 331 4.00 13.19 24.64
CA PRO A 331 3.13 12.41 25.53
C PRO A 331 1.71 12.22 24.98
N SER A 332 1.23 13.16 24.15
CA SER A 332 -0.11 13.18 23.57
C SER A 332 -0.19 12.55 22.18
N GLU A 333 0.94 12.10 21.60
CA GLU A 333 1.03 11.58 20.22
C GLU A 333 0.34 12.50 19.18
N PHE A 334 0.81 13.72 19.02
CA PHE A 334 0.26 14.77 18.16
C PHE A 334 -1.13 15.27 18.58
N GLY A 335 -1.37 15.41 19.89
CA GLY A 335 -2.65 15.84 20.44
C GLY A 335 -3.78 14.82 20.25
N THR A 336 -3.50 13.63 19.71
CA THR A 336 -4.50 12.57 19.51
C THR A 336 -4.90 11.91 20.83
N PHE A 337 -4.02 11.89 21.83
CA PHE A 337 -4.15 11.10 23.07
C PHE A 337 -4.22 9.57 22.81
N PHE A 338 -3.52 9.08 21.78
CA PHE A 338 -3.58 7.69 21.29
C PHE A 338 -3.18 6.60 22.30
N SER A 339 -2.37 6.93 23.32
CA SER A 339 -2.05 6.01 24.44
C SER A 339 -2.80 6.34 25.76
N ALA A 340 -3.74 7.28 25.76
CA ALA A 340 -4.19 7.92 26.99
C ALA A 340 -5.35 7.22 27.71
N PHE A 341 -5.19 7.03 29.02
CA PHE A 341 -6.26 6.61 29.94
C PHE A 341 -7.07 7.80 30.43
N LYS A 342 -8.35 7.60 30.75
CA LYS A 342 -9.12 8.57 31.53
C LYS A 342 -8.65 8.56 32.99
N CYS A 343 -8.41 9.73 33.54
CA CYS A 343 -8.08 9.90 34.95
C CYS A 343 -9.32 9.62 35.79
N LEU A 344 -9.32 8.54 36.56
CA LEU A 344 -10.45 8.12 37.38
C LEU A 344 -10.72 9.07 38.57
N ASP A 345 -9.69 9.78 39.04
CA ASP A 345 -9.77 10.66 40.20
C ASP A 345 -10.58 11.94 39.92
N CYS A 346 -10.51 12.47 38.69
CA CYS A 346 -11.22 13.69 38.30
C CYS A 346 -12.27 13.51 37.19
N GLN A 347 -12.31 12.36 36.51
CA GLN A 347 -13.20 11.97 35.40
C GLN A 347 -13.18 12.90 34.15
N ALA A 348 -12.53 14.06 34.23
CA ALA A 348 -12.52 15.12 33.21
C ALA A 348 -11.10 15.38 32.64
N GLY A 349 -10.14 14.49 32.89
CA GLY A 349 -8.76 14.59 32.43
C GLY A 349 -8.22 13.25 31.96
N TYR A 350 -7.03 13.28 31.34
CA TYR A 350 -6.35 12.09 30.84
C TYR A 350 -5.01 11.88 31.55
N LEU A 351 -4.64 10.62 31.78
CA LEU A 351 -3.32 10.22 32.22
C LEU A 351 -2.40 10.08 31.01
N LEU A 352 -1.27 10.80 31.03
CA LEU A 352 -0.19 10.72 30.04
C LEU A 352 1.15 10.45 30.77
N PRO A 353 2.16 9.87 30.10
CA PRO A 353 3.50 9.75 30.69
C PRO A 353 4.15 11.13 30.87
N ALA A 354 4.80 11.35 32.01
CA ALA A 354 5.60 12.55 32.24
C ALA A 354 6.85 12.62 31.33
N ASP A 355 7.46 11.47 31.04
CA ASP A 355 8.49 11.27 30.01
C ASP A 355 8.11 10.05 29.14
N PRO A 356 7.68 10.24 27.87
CA PRO A 356 7.25 9.16 26.98
C PRO A 356 8.42 8.32 26.41
N LEU A 357 9.67 8.69 26.69
CA LEU A 357 10.86 7.93 26.31
C LEU A 357 11.41 7.07 27.46
N ASN A 358 10.86 7.20 28.67
CA ASN A 358 11.29 6.46 29.85
C ASN A 358 10.21 5.45 30.30
N ARG A 359 10.54 4.15 30.28
CA ARG A 359 9.61 3.07 30.67
C ARG A 359 9.13 3.19 32.13
N ASP A 360 9.98 3.69 33.01
CA ASP A 360 9.71 3.87 34.43
C ASP A 360 9.06 5.23 34.74
N SER A 361 8.70 6.01 33.72
CA SER A 361 7.97 7.26 33.90
C SER A 361 6.64 7.03 34.61
N LYS A 362 6.34 7.93 35.55
CA LYS A 362 4.99 8.11 36.07
C LYS A 362 4.05 8.56 34.96
N TRP A 363 2.79 8.17 35.12
CA TRP A 363 1.65 8.63 34.33
C TRP A 363 0.76 9.51 35.20
N GLU A 364 0.53 10.73 34.76
CA GLU A 364 -0.02 11.82 35.57
C GLU A 364 -1.16 12.54 34.82
N CYS A 365 -2.08 13.16 35.55
CA CYS A 365 -3.28 13.77 34.96
C CYS A 365 -2.98 15.16 34.40
N VAL A 366 -3.14 15.35 33.09
CA VAL A 366 -2.95 16.66 32.44
C VAL A 366 -3.95 17.73 32.90
N ASN A 367 -5.08 17.34 33.49
CA ASN A 367 -6.08 18.28 34.03
C ASN A 367 -5.74 18.67 35.47
N THR A 368 -4.60 19.33 35.66
CA THR A 368 -4.06 19.73 36.97
C THR A 368 -4.98 20.66 37.76
N THR A 369 -5.82 21.45 37.08
CA THR A 369 -6.77 22.36 37.74
C THR A 369 -7.89 21.62 38.47
N LYS A 370 -8.39 20.51 37.90
CA LYS A 370 -9.39 19.63 38.53
C LYS A 370 -8.79 18.44 39.29
N CYS A 371 -7.51 18.11 39.04
CA CYS A 371 -6.86 16.90 39.56
C CYS A 371 -5.60 17.23 40.37
N LYS A 372 -5.75 18.03 41.44
CA LYS A 372 -4.64 18.52 42.27
C LYS A 372 -3.86 17.43 43.01
N ASN A 373 -4.52 16.30 43.32
CA ASN A 373 -3.96 15.17 44.08
C ASN A 373 -4.05 13.84 43.29
N GLY A 374 -4.11 13.88 41.94
CA GLY A 374 -4.28 12.67 41.14
C GLY A 374 -3.15 11.66 41.35
N LYS A 375 -3.45 10.38 41.59
CA LYS A 375 -2.43 9.39 41.95
C LYS A 375 -1.51 9.11 40.74
N PRO A 376 -0.19 9.38 40.82
CA PRO A 376 0.73 8.97 39.77
C PRO A 376 0.71 7.45 39.61
N THR A 377 0.51 6.99 38.37
CA THR A 377 0.37 5.58 38.02
C THR A 377 1.62 5.09 37.27
N THR A 378 2.02 3.84 37.40
CA THR A 378 3.13 3.26 36.61
C THR A 378 2.62 2.68 35.29
N TYR A 379 3.47 2.61 34.25
CA TYR A 379 3.08 1.88 33.04
C TYR A 379 2.77 0.41 33.33
N THR A 380 3.43 -0.24 34.29
CA THR A 380 3.11 -1.61 34.72
C THR A 380 1.65 -1.76 35.17
N GLU A 381 1.15 -0.85 36.02
CA GLU A 381 -0.26 -0.82 36.45
C GLU A 381 -1.23 -0.60 35.27
N LEU A 382 -0.82 0.16 34.23
CA LEU A 382 -1.60 0.38 33.01
C LEU A 382 -1.56 -0.84 32.08
N LYS A 383 -0.39 -1.46 31.89
CA LYS A 383 -0.18 -2.66 31.06
C LYS A 383 -1.00 -3.84 31.55
N THR A 384 -1.19 -4.01 32.87
CA THR A 384 -2.13 -5.02 33.41
C THR A 384 -3.58 -4.73 33.00
N LYS A 385 -4.00 -3.46 32.94
CA LYS A 385 -5.34 -3.04 32.49
C LYS A 385 -5.48 -3.23 30.97
N LEU A 386 -4.50 -2.81 30.18
CA LEU A 386 -4.44 -3.04 28.73
C LEU A 386 -4.49 -4.53 28.39
N ASN A 387 -3.72 -5.38 29.08
CA ASN A 387 -3.72 -6.82 28.87
C ASN A 387 -5.04 -7.51 29.28
N LYS A 388 -5.91 -6.86 30.07
CA LYS A 388 -7.30 -7.32 30.24
C LYS A 388 -8.16 -6.93 29.03
N ILE A 389 -8.03 -5.70 28.55
CA ILE A 389 -8.82 -5.16 27.43
C ILE A 389 -8.42 -5.82 26.09
N LYS A 390 -7.12 -6.05 25.82
CA LYS A 390 -6.61 -6.85 24.68
C LYS A 390 -7.27 -8.24 24.62
N ARG A 391 -7.38 -8.94 25.76
CA ARG A 391 -8.03 -10.27 25.84
C ARG A 391 -9.54 -10.21 25.64
N GLU A 392 -10.20 -9.20 26.18
CA GLU A 392 -11.64 -8.95 26.00
C GLU A 392 -11.95 -8.73 24.50
N LEU A 393 -11.22 -7.85 23.82
CA LEU A 393 -11.35 -7.61 22.37
C LEU A 393 -11.05 -8.86 21.53
N HIS A 394 -9.96 -9.57 21.83
CA HIS A 394 -9.58 -10.79 21.12
C HIS A 394 -10.67 -11.88 21.22
N SER A 395 -11.32 -12.03 22.37
CA SER A 395 -12.42 -13.00 22.54
C SER A 395 -13.64 -12.70 21.65
N ILE A 396 -13.95 -11.42 21.44
CA ILE A 396 -15.03 -10.98 20.54
C ILE A 396 -14.61 -11.16 19.07
N ASN A 397 -13.36 -10.81 18.72
CA ASN A 397 -12.85 -10.92 17.35
C ASN A 397 -12.80 -12.39 16.86
N ASN A 398 -12.58 -13.34 17.76
CA ASN A 398 -12.60 -14.78 17.42
C ASN A 398 -14.02 -15.32 17.14
N GLY A 399 -15.08 -14.51 17.36
CA GLY A 399 -16.46 -14.87 17.03
C GLY A 399 -16.78 -14.82 15.52
N GLU A 400 -17.81 -15.55 15.11
CA GLU A 400 -18.25 -15.61 13.71
C GLU A 400 -18.68 -14.23 13.16
N PRO A 401 -18.42 -13.90 11.87
CA PRO A 401 -18.86 -12.63 11.26
C PRO A 401 -20.40 -12.47 11.21
N SER A 402 -20.95 -11.89 12.27
CA SER A 402 -22.39 -11.83 12.56
C SER A 402 -22.83 -10.48 13.16
N LEU A 403 -24.15 -10.29 13.25
CA LEU A 403 -24.77 -9.12 13.88
C LEU A 403 -24.66 -9.14 15.42
N SER A 404 -24.43 -10.29 16.06
CA SER A 404 -24.15 -10.29 17.51
C SER A 404 -22.76 -9.71 17.77
N THR A 405 -21.76 -10.16 17.01
CA THR A 405 -20.37 -9.67 17.10
C THR A 405 -20.27 -8.17 16.81
N ILE A 406 -21.06 -7.63 15.88
CA ILE A 406 -21.20 -6.17 15.67
C ILE A 406 -21.71 -5.47 16.94
N ARG A 407 -22.74 -6.01 17.60
CA ARG A 407 -23.31 -5.46 18.86
C ARG A 407 -22.36 -5.64 20.05
N GLU A 408 -21.58 -6.71 20.09
CA GLU A 408 -20.56 -6.97 21.10
C GLU A 408 -19.40 -5.96 21.00
N LEU A 409 -18.92 -5.68 19.79
CA LEU A 409 -17.89 -4.65 19.52
C LEU A 409 -18.39 -3.24 19.89
N GLU A 410 -19.65 -2.89 19.59
CA GLU A 410 -20.25 -1.61 20.04
C GLU A 410 -20.38 -1.54 21.57
N SER A 411 -20.85 -2.61 22.20
CA SER A 411 -20.92 -2.71 23.67
C SER A 411 -19.53 -2.55 24.31
N PHE A 412 -18.51 -3.15 23.70
CA PHE A 412 -17.11 -2.96 24.09
C PHE A 412 -16.69 -1.50 23.97
N LEU A 413 -16.90 -0.83 22.82
CA LEU A 413 -16.59 0.58 22.63
C LEU A 413 -17.24 1.46 23.71
N GLN A 414 -18.55 1.31 23.96
CA GLN A 414 -19.25 2.08 24.99
C GLN A 414 -18.72 1.80 26.42
N ASN A 415 -18.18 0.61 26.67
CA ASN A 415 -17.60 0.24 27.97
C ASN A 415 -16.14 0.69 28.14
N GLN A 416 -15.31 0.64 27.09
CA GLN A 416 -13.92 1.11 27.16
C GLN A 416 -13.82 2.65 27.05
N LYS A 417 -14.77 3.33 26.40
CA LYS A 417 -14.92 4.81 26.40
C LYS A 417 -15.11 5.42 27.80
N LYS A 418 -15.37 4.60 28.83
CA LYS A 418 -15.39 4.99 30.26
C LYS A 418 -13.99 5.00 30.89
N LYS A 419 -13.01 4.33 30.28
CA LYS A 419 -11.66 4.06 30.82
C LYS A 419 -10.54 4.67 29.98
N LEU A 420 -10.74 4.81 28.67
CA LEU A 420 -9.77 5.24 27.67
C LEU A 420 -10.20 6.57 27.02
N ASN A 421 -9.27 7.26 26.36
CA ASN A 421 -9.64 8.27 25.36
C ASN A 421 -10.39 7.60 24.18
N VAL A 422 -11.26 8.34 23.48
CA VAL A 422 -11.96 7.82 22.29
C VAL A 422 -11.01 7.53 21.14
N ASN A 423 -9.90 8.27 21.04
CA ASN A 423 -8.83 8.07 20.07
C ASN A 423 -7.79 7.02 20.52
N HIS A 424 -7.96 6.38 21.68
CA HIS A 424 -6.97 5.43 22.21
C HIS A 424 -6.79 4.26 21.22
N TRP A 425 -5.58 3.76 21.06
CA TRP A 425 -5.22 2.79 20.02
C TRP A 425 -6.13 1.54 19.98
N LEU A 426 -6.46 0.93 21.13
CA LEU A 426 -7.49 -0.12 21.27
C LEU A 426 -8.91 0.26 20.78
N MET A 427 -9.30 1.53 20.91
CA MET A 427 -10.57 2.02 20.36
C MET A 427 -10.48 2.05 18.84
N MET A 428 -9.40 2.59 18.27
CA MET A 428 -9.20 2.67 16.82
C MET A 428 -9.06 1.29 16.15
N GLU A 429 -8.43 0.32 16.83
CA GLU A 429 -8.41 -1.09 16.43
C GLU A 429 -9.84 -1.67 16.39
N THR A 430 -10.63 -1.42 17.43
CA THR A 430 -12.01 -1.89 17.54
C THR A 430 -12.92 -1.22 16.50
N GLU A 431 -12.78 0.08 16.27
CA GLU A 431 -13.58 0.83 15.29
C GLU A 431 -13.26 0.42 13.85
N PHE A 432 -11.99 0.20 13.52
CA PHE A 432 -11.59 -0.38 12.24
C PHE A 432 -12.14 -1.81 12.06
N LEU A 433 -12.00 -2.67 13.07
CA LEU A 433 -12.57 -4.03 13.05
C LEU A 433 -14.09 -4.00 12.86
N LEU A 434 -14.78 -3.13 13.59
CA LEU A 434 -16.23 -2.94 13.49
C LEU A 434 -16.63 -2.46 12.09
N ALA A 435 -15.91 -1.52 11.48
CA ALA A 435 -16.14 -1.10 10.10
C ALA A 435 -16.04 -2.28 9.11
N MET A 436 -14.99 -3.12 9.21
CA MET A 436 -14.84 -4.32 8.37
C MET A 436 -15.97 -5.34 8.61
N ARG A 437 -16.37 -5.56 9.87
CA ARG A 437 -17.46 -6.49 10.24
C ARG A 437 -18.83 -6.00 9.74
N ILE A 438 -19.12 -4.70 9.83
CA ILE A 438 -20.32 -4.10 9.27
C ILE A 438 -20.35 -4.25 7.74
N LEU A 439 -19.25 -3.89 7.04
CA LEU A 439 -19.15 -4.05 5.59
C LEU A 439 -19.39 -5.51 5.16
N GLY A 440 -18.80 -6.48 5.87
CA GLY A 440 -19.01 -7.90 5.62
C GLY A 440 -20.41 -8.44 5.97
N TYR A 441 -21.17 -7.73 6.80
CA TYR A 441 -22.54 -8.09 7.17
C TYR A 441 -23.61 -7.44 6.28
N LEU A 442 -23.38 -6.22 5.77
CA LEU A 442 -24.36 -5.47 4.95
C LEU A 442 -25.02 -6.28 3.82
N PRO A 443 -24.32 -7.14 3.03
CA PRO A 443 -24.95 -7.98 2.00
C PRO A 443 -25.92 -9.05 2.53
N LYS A 444 -25.93 -9.30 3.84
CA LYS A 444 -26.82 -10.26 4.54
C LYS A 444 -27.98 -9.56 5.28
N CYS A 445 -27.95 -8.23 5.41
CA CYS A 445 -28.99 -7.49 6.11
C CYS A 445 -30.27 -7.43 5.27
N GLN A 446 -31.42 -7.72 5.88
CA GLN A 446 -32.72 -7.79 5.21
C GLN A 446 -33.68 -6.65 5.60
N LYS A 447 -33.33 -5.85 6.62
CA LYS A 447 -34.19 -4.81 7.19
C LYS A 447 -33.68 -3.44 6.78
N SER A 448 -34.51 -2.64 6.11
CA SER A 448 -34.14 -1.31 5.62
C SER A 448 -33.50 -0.45 6.70
N ASP A 449 -34.16 -0.34 7.86
CA ASP A 449 -33.76 0.58 8.93
C ASP A 449 -32.48 0.10 9.65
N GLU A 450 -32.28 -1.21 9.72
CA GLU A 450 -31.04 -1.82 10.25
C GLU A 450 -29.86 -1.58 9.28
N GLU A 451 -30.10 -1.67 7.97
CA GLU A 451 -29.11 -1.31 6.95
C GLU A 451 -28.75 0.19 7.04
N ASP A 452 -29.73 1.09 7.22
CA ASP A 452 -29.49 2.53 7.33
C ASP A 452 -28.71 2.90 8.60
N LEU A 453 -29.03 2.29 9.74
CA LEU A 453 -28.27 2.45 10.97
C LEU A 453 -26.82 1.96 10.80
N LEU A 454 -26.62 0.80 10.16
CA LEU A 454 -25.29 0.26 9.88
C LEU A 454 -24.52 1.11 8.87
N LEU A 455 -25.16 1.68 7.85
CA LEU A 455 -24.55 2.59 6.86
C LEU A 455 -24.25 3.99 7.44
N ASN A 456 -25.02 4.45 8.43
CA ASN A 456 -24.68 5.63 9.23
C ASN A 456 -23.43 5.35 10.05
N ARG A 457 -23.44 4.26 10.81
CA ARG A 457 -22.34 3.90 11.69
C ARG A 457 -21.04 3.60 10.93
N LEU A 458 -21.11 2.96 9.77
CA LEU A 458 -19.95 2.69 8.92
C LEU A 458 -19.29 3.97 8.41
N ASN A 459 -20.06 5.02 8.06
CA ASN A 459 -19.49 6.34 7.73
C ASN A 459 -18.73 6.93 8.92
N GLU A 460 -19.37 7.02 10.09
CA GLU A 460 -18.77 7.61 11.31
C GLU A 460 -17.42 6.96 11.65
N LEU A 461 -17.39 5.62 11.67
CA LEU A 461 -16.20 4.84 11.97
C LEU A 461 -15.09 5.10 10.94
N CYS A 462 -15.43 5.17 9.66
CA CYS A 462 -14.44 5.42 8.61
C CYS A 462 -13.90 6.85 8.65
N GLU A 463 -14.77 7.85 8.80
CA GLU A 463 -14.37 9.26 8.84
C GLU A 463 -13.53 9.55 10.12
N HIS A 464 -13.84 8.93 11.25
CA HIS A 464 -13.01 9.02 12.47
C HIS A 464 -11.66 8.27 12.34
N CYS A 465 -11.65 7.04 11.83
CA CYS A 465 -10.41 6.30 11.62
C CYS A 465 -9.47 6.96 10.61
N LEU A 466 -10.02 7.58 9.55
CA LEU A 466 -9.24 8.35 8.56
C LEU A 466 -8.62 9.62 9.18
N TYR A 467 -9.40 10.37 9.98
CA TYR A 467 -8.90 11.56 10.69
C TYR A 467 -7.70 11.23 11.60
N ILE A 468 -7.76 10.12 12.34
CA ILE A 468 -6.64 9.68 13.18
C ILE A 468 -5.47 9.12 12.34
N ALA A 469 -5.75 8.40 11.25
CA ALA A 469 -4.72 7.91 10.34
C ALA A 469 -3.88 9.06 9.74
N ASP A 470 -4.52 10.16 9.35
CA ASP A 470 -3.84 11.32 8.76
C ASP A 470 -2.89 12.05 9.75
N LEU A 471 -3.02 11.78 11.05
CA LEU A 471 -2.10 12.24 12.10
C LEU A 471 -1.01 11.22 12.44
N ILE A 472 -1.34 9.93 12.54
CA ILE A 472 -0.40 8.90 13.05
C ILE A 472 0.40 8.17 11.97
N GLN A 473 -0.18 7.98 10.77
CA GLN A 473 0.42 7.30 9.61
C GLN A 473 -0.30 7.75 8.30
N PRO A 474 -0.14 9.00 7.87
CA PRO A 474 -0.78 9.50 6.65
C PRO A 474 -0.23 8.84 5.37
N GLY A 475 -1.01 8.94 4.28
CA GLY A 475 -0.59 8.57 2.93
C GLY A 475 -1.03 7.18 2.45
N HIS A 476 -0.41 6.67 1.39
CA HIS A 476 -0.81 5.44 0.71
C HIS A 476 -0.45 4.18 1.50
N ILE A 477 -1.31 3.80 2.45
CA ILE A 477 -1.21 2.61 3.31
C ILE A 477 -2.48 1.77 3.27
N SER A 478 -2.36 0.44 3.40
CA SER A 478 -3.48 -0.53 3.40
C SER A 478 -4.66 -0.10 4.29
N TYR A 479 -4.38 0.31 5.53
CA TYR A 479 -5.38 0.78 6.51
C TYR A 479 -6.27 1.90 5.93
N ARG A 480 -5.66 2.92 5.33
CA ARG A 480 -6.36 4.04 4.68
C ARG A 480 -7.15 3.57 3.45
N GLY A 481 -6.54 2.72 2.60
CA GLY A 481 -7.22 2.17 1.42
C GLY A 481 -8.48 1.36 1.75
N LYS A 482 -8.44 0.54 2.81
CA LYS A 482 -9.60 -0.21 3.32
C LYS A 482 -10.72 0.70 3.83
N LEU A 483 -10.36 1.75 4.58
CA LEU A 483 -11.33 2.72 5.11
C LEU A 483 -11.99 3.56 4.00
N LEU A 484 -11.20 4.01 3.02
CA LEU A 484 -11.72 4.71 1.84
C LEU A 484 -12.67 3.83 1.02
N TYR A 485 -12.36 2.53 0.86
CA TYR A 485 -13.27 1.56 0.25
C TYR A 485 -14.58 1.44 1.04
N CYS A 486 -14.51 1.22 2.36
CA CYS A 486 -15.70 1.15 3.22
C CYS A 486 -16.56 2.42 3.14
N LEU A 487 -15.93 3.60 3.14
CA LEU A 487 -16.61 4.89 3.08
C LEU A 487 -17.29 5.12 1.73
N ALA A 488 -16.63 4.77 0.62
CA ALA A 488 -17.21 4.81 -0.72
C ALA A 488 -18.43 3.89 -0.81
N GLN A 489 -18.30 2.62 -0.39
CA GLN A 489 -19.39 1.64 -0.37
C GLN A 489 -20.60 2.12 0.45
N ALA A 490 -20.35 2.73 1.61
CA ALA A 490 -21.40 3.20 2.51
C ALA A 490 -22.13 4.44 1.96
N LYS A 491 -21.40 5.43 1.44
CA LYS A 491 -21.98 6.61 0.76
C LYS A 491 -22.73 6.18 -0.52
N MET A 492 -22.20 5.24 -1.29
CA MET A 492 -22.81 4.73 -2.54
C MET A 492 -24.12 3.98 -2.30
N LYS A 493 -24.17 3.07 -1.32
CA LYS A 493 -25.42 2.39 -0.93
C LYS A 493 -26.51 3.37 -0.51
N LYS A 494 -26.16 4.38 0.31
CA LYS A 494 -27.06 5.46 0.72
C LYS A 494 -27.59 6.26 -0.47
N LEU A 495 -26.71 6.68 -1.38
CA LEU A 495 -27.08 7.43 -2.58
C LEU A 495 -28.10 6.66 -3.42
N VAL A 496 -27.80 5.40 -3.77
CA VAL A 496 -28.69 4.51 -4.56
C VAL A 496 -30.03 4.24 -3.88
N LYS A 497 -30.09 4.27 -2.53
CA LYS A 497 -31.33 4.12 -1.75
C LYS A 497 -32.14 5.42 -1.75
N GLY A 498 -31.50 6.57 -1.55
CA GLY A 498 -32.12 7.89 -1.62
C GLY A 498 -32.73 8.18 -2.99
N THR A 499 -32.03 7.86 -4.08
CA THR A 499 -32.48 8.09 -5.46
C THR A 499 -33.68 7.23 -5.88
N LYS A 500 -34.04 6.19 -5.11
CA LYS A 500 -35.30 5.43 -5.31
C LYS A 500 -36.50 6.06 -4.60
N ASN A 501 -36.25 6.95 -3.63
CA ASN A 501 -37.23 7.35 -2.61
C ASN A 501 -37.55 8.86 -2.60
N GLY A 502 -36.95 9.68 -3.48
CA GLY A 502 -37.21 11.13 -3.49
C GLY A 502 -36.82 11.85 -4.78
N GLY A 503 -37.12 13.15 -4.82
CA GLY A 503 -37.07 13.99 -6.01
C GLY A 503 -35.76 14.79 -6.23
N VAL A 504 -35.85 15.82 -7.07
CA VAL A 504 -34.73 16.54 -7.71
C VAL A 504 -33.64 17.05 -6.73
N GLU A 505 -34.01 17.47 -5.52
CA GLU A 505 -33.04 17.93 -4.51
C GLU A 505 -32.05 16.84 -4.08
N ILE A 506 -32.49 15.58 -3.97
CA ILE A 506 -31.62 14.43 -3.67
C ILE A 506 -30.64 14.17 -4.81
N ILE A 507 -31.03 14.46 -6.05
CA ILE A 507 -30.17 14.28 -7.23
C ILE A 507 -29.05 15.34 -7.23
N LEU A 508 -29.38 16.60 -6.88
CA LEU A 508 -28.39 17.68 -6.77
C LEU A 508 -27.37 17.41 -5.65
N GLN A 509 -27.83 17.09 -4.43
CA GLN A 509 -26.94 16.66 -3.34
C GLN A 509 -26.16 15.38 -3.69
N GLY A 510 -26.77 14.53 -4.52
CA GLY A 510 -26.18 13.30 -5.03
C GLY A 510 -24.92 13.51 -5.87
N LYS A 511 -24.74 14.67 -6.53
CA LYS A 511 -23.51 14.95 -7.29
C LYS A 511 -22.30 15.09 -6.37
N ASP A 512 -22.36 15.98 -5.38
CA ASP A 512 -21.23 16.24 -4.46
C ASP A 512 -20.87 14.99 -3.64
N VAL A 513 -21.88 14.18 -3.30
CA VAL A 513 -21.68 12.86 -2.66
C VAL A 513 -21.01 11.87 -3.61
N LEU A 514 -21.32 11.91 -4.91
CA LEU A 514 -20.74 11.01 -5.91
C LEU A 514 -19.31 11.41 -6.30
N ASP A 515 -19.00 12.70 -6.35
CA ASP A 515 -17.63 13.19 -6.51
C ASP A 515 -16.74 12.76 -5.31
N GLN A 516 -17.28 12.79 -4.08
CA GLN A 516 -16.64 12.21 -2.88
C GLN A 516 -16.45 10.68 -2.99
N ILE A 517 -17.48 9.93 -3.43
CA ILE A 517 -17.40 8.47 -3.64
C ILE A 517 -16.27 8.16 -4.62
N GLN A 518 -16.26 8.80 -5.79
CA GLN A 518 -15.22 8.56 -6.79
C GLN A 518 -13.82 8.96 -6.28
N GLN A 519 -13.68 10.02 -5.48
CA GLN A 519 -12.40 10.36 -4.87
C GLN A 519 -11.92 9.25 -3.94
N CYS A 520 -12.80 8.76 -3.04
CA CYS A 520 -12.49 7.65 -2.14
C CYS A 520 -12.15 6.38 -2.91
N SER A 521 -12.94 6.00 -3.92
CA SER A 521 -12.71 4.80 -4.75
C SER A 521 -11.44 4.90 -5.59
N ARG A 522 -11.09 6.07 -6.14
CA ARG A 522 -9.82 6.29 -6.86
C ARG A 522 -8.61 6.20 -5.93
N GLU A 523 -8.63 6.86 -4.78
CA GLU A 523 -7.50 6.81 -3.82
C GLU A 523 -7.37 5.41 -3.20
N ALA A 524 -8.48 4.77 -2.83
CA ALA A 524 -8.49 3.37 -2.40
C ALA A 524 -7.85 2.47 -3.45
N MET A 525 -8.26 2.56 -4.73
CA MET A 525 -7.69 1.77 -5.82
C MET A 525 -6.17 1.96 -5.97
N GLN A 526 -5.65 3.19 -5.88
CA GLN A 526 -4.21 3.47 -5.93
C GLN A 526 -3.41 2.82 -4.78
N ILE A 527 -4.09 2.52 -3.66
CA ILE A 527 -3.51 1.85 -2.50
C ILE A 527 -3.65 0.33 -2.61
N ILE A 528 -4.87 -0.20 -2.75
CA ILE A 528 -5.18 -1.63 -2.56
C ILE A 528 -4.93 -2.50 -3.80
N SER A 529 -4.85 -1.91 -4.99
CA SER A 529 -4.49 -2.65 -6.23
C SER A 529 -3.06 -3.17 -6.26
N ARG A 530 -2.20 -2.62 -5.40
CA ARG A 530 -0.79 -3.01 -5.31
C ARG A 530 -0.51 -4.17 -4.36
N GLU A 531 -1.51 -4.58 -3.59
CA GLU A 531 -1.34 -5.52 -2.47
C GLU A 531 -1.12 -6.95 -2.97
N SER A 532 -0.37 -7.73 -2.20
CA SER A 532 0.12 -9.06 -2.58
C SER A 532 -1.00 -10.05 -2.94
N GLU A 533 -0.74 -10.93 -3.92
CA GLU A 533 -1.75 -11.92 -4.36
C GLU A 533 -2.22 -12.82 -3.20
N GLY A 534 -3.53 -12.99 -3.06
CA GLY A 534 -4.13 -13.83 -2.02
C GLY A 534 -4.31 -13.17 -0.65
N THR A 535 -4.06 -11.86 -0.54
CA THR A 535 -4.44 -11.04 0.62
C THR A 535 -5.92 -10.67 0.60
N GLU A 536 -6.50 -10.33 1.77
CA GLU A 536 -7.83 -9.70 1.85
C GLU A 536 -7.90 -8.43 1.00
N ASP A 537 -6.82 -7.66 1.02
CA ASP A 537 -6.67 -6.36 0.39
C ASP A 537 -6.73 -6.47 -1.14
N GLN A 538 -6.07 -7.47 -1.72
CA GLN A 538 -6.18 -7.77 -3.15
C GLN A 538 -7.60 -8.23 -3.53
N ILE A 539 -8.23 -9.07 -2.70
CA ILE A 539 -9.63 -9.50 -2.90
C ILE A 539 -10.59 -8.30 -2.80
N MET A 540 -10.30 -7.33 -1.93
CA MET A 540 -11.04 -6.07 -1.84
C MET A 540 -10.82 -5.21 -3.09
N SER A 541 -9.60 -5.13 -3.63
CA SER A 541 -9.31 -4.43 -4.89
C SER A 541 -10.07 -5.03 -6.08
N GLN A 542 -10.21 -6.35 -6.14
CA GLN A 542 -10.98 -7.05 -7.18
C GLN A 542 -12.50 -6.80 -7.08
N ARG A 543 -13.00 -6.40 -5.90
CA ARG A 543 -14.39 -5.94 -5.72
C ARG A 543 -14.50 -4.48 -6.14
N LEU A 544 -13.64 -3.61 -5.62
CA LEU A 544 -13.61 -2.18 -5.97
C LEU A 544 -13.50 -1.94 -7.49
N ALA A 545 -12.76 -2.76 -8.22
CA ALA A 545 -12.69 -2.68 -9.69
C ALA A 545 -14.05 -2.90 -10.38
N LYS A 546 -14.92 -3.74 -9.81
CA LYS A 546 -16.29 -3.96 -10.28
C LYS A 546 -17.24 -2.89 -9.76
N ASP A 547 -17.05 -2.48 -8.52
CA ASP A 547 -17.87 -1.45 -7.87
C ASP A 547 -17.72 -0.10 -8.59
N LEU A 548 -16.52 0.24 -9.07
CA LEU A 548 -16.25 1.41 -9.94
C LEU A 548 -17.07 1.41 -11.25
N LEU A 549 -17.30 0.24 -11.86
CA LEU A 549 -18.16 0.14 -13.05
C LEU A 549 -19.63 0.40 -12.69
N GLN A 550 -20.06 -0.03 -11.50
CA GLN A 550 -21.39 0.30 -10.96
C GLN A 550 -21.52 1.78 -10.59
N GLU A 551 -20.48 2.40 -10.02
CA GLU A 551 -20.41 3.85 -9.78
C GLU A 551 -20.57 4.64 -11.08
N ALA A 552 -19.84 4.29 -12.14
CA ALA A 552 -19.98 4.92 -13.45
C ALA A 552 -21.39 4.73 -14.05
N SER A 553 -21.99 3.55 -13.89
CA SER A 553 -23.37 3.27 -14.33
C SER A 553 -24.44 4.07 -13.56
N VAL A 554 -24.20 4.38 -12.28
CA VAL A 554 -25.09 5.24 -11.47
C VAL A 554 -24.85 6.72 -11.79
N PHE A 555 -23.59 7.15 -11.95
CA PHE A 555 -23.24 8.49 -12.42
C PHE A 555 -23.95 8.81 -13.74
N SER A 556 -23.83 7.93 -14.73
CA SER A 556 -24.50 8.06 -16.04
C SER A 556 -26.01 8.28 -15.88
N ARG A 557 -26.71 7.42 -15.13
CA ARG A 557 -28.16 7.54 -14.92
C ARG A 557 -28.59 8.82 -14.19
N LEU A 558 -27.83 9.25 -13.18
CA LEU A 558 -28.09 10.52 -12.49
C LEU A 558 -27.82 11.71 -13.42
N TYR A 559 -26.74 11.67 -14.20
CA TYR A 559 -26.38 12.72 -15.15
C TYR A 559 -27.44 12.90 -16.25
N PHE A 560 -27.89 11.80 -16.86
CA PHE A 560 -28.98 11.85 -17.86
C PHE A 560 -30.34 12.25 -17.27
N SER A 561 -30.56 12.05 -15.96
CA SER A 561 -31.74 12.58 -15.27
C SER A 561 -31.75 14.11 -15.15
N PHE A 562 -30.64 14.80 -15.44
CA PHE A 562 -30.56 16.26 -15.56
C PHE A 562 -30.63 16.78 -17.01
N ALA A 563 -30.69 15.90 -18.02
CA ALA A 563 -30.85 16.33 -19.40
C ALA A 563 -32.26 16.92 -19.59
N PRO A 564 -32.42 18.21 -19.95
CA PRO A 564 -33.75 18.78 -20.16
C PRO A 564 -34.38 18.13 -21.38
N ALA A 565 -35.52 17.46 -21.20
CA ALA A 565 -36.25 16.80 -22.27
C ALA A 565 -36.55 17.79 -23.40
N THR A 566 -36.05 17.49 -24.61
CA THR A 566 -36.27 18.32 -25.79
C THR A 566 -37.74 18.22 -26.23
N THR A 567 -38.56 19.15 -25.73
CA THR A 567 -39.97 19.25 -26.11
C THR A 567 -40.09 19.51 -27.61
N LYS A 568 -40.32 18.44 -28.39
CA LYS A 568 -40.58 18.52 -29.83
C LYS A 568 -41.86 19.33 -30.07
N ALA A 569 -41.70 20.62 -30.35
CA ALA A 569 -42.78 21.46 -30.83
C ALA A 569 -43.33 20.89 -32.16
N PRO A 570 -44.66 20.86 -32.37
CA PRO A 570 -45.21 20.40 -33.64
C PRO A 570 -44.78 21.33 -34.78
N VAL A 571 -44.08 20.80 -35.78
CA VAL A 571 -43.70 21.55 -36.97
C VAL A 571 -44.93 21.67 -37.88
N THR A 572 -45.63 22.80 -37.82
CA THR A 572 -46.73 23.12 -38.73
C THR A 572 -46.15 23.37 -40.14
N THR A 573 -46.46 22.50 -41.10
CA THR A 573 -45.98 22.61 -42.47
C THR A 573 -46.78 23.63 -43.28
N THR A 574 -46.27 24.86 -43.36
CA THR A 574 -46.76 25.89 -44.30
C THR A 574 -45.91 25.94 -45.56
N THR A 575 -46.44 25.43 -46.67
CA THR A 575 -45.81 25.50 -48.00
C THR A 575 -46.01 26.87 -48.64
N THR A 576 -44.95 27.42 -49.23
CA THR A 576 -45.07 28.48 -50.25
C THR A 576 -43.95 28.36 -51.29
N LYS A 577 -44.24 28.75 -52.54
CA LYS A 577 -43.36 28.57 -53.69
C LYS A 577 -42.37 29.73 -53.86
N ALA A 578 -41.23 29.44 -54.47
CA ALA A 578 -40.23 30.44 -54.86
C ALA A 578 -40.58 31.15 -56.17
N THR A 579 -40.18 32.42 -56.28
CA THR A 579 -39.88 33.08 -57.56
C THR A 579 -38.68 34.02 -57.37
N THR A 580 -37.82 34.15 -58.37
CA THR A 580 -36.67 35.06 -58.40
C THR A 580 -37.01 36.39 -59.09
N THR A 581 -36.26 37.47 -58.80
CA THR A 581 -35.40 38.23 -59.73
C THR A 581 -35.10 39.69 -59.29
N THR A 582 -34.12 40.29 -59.98
CA THR A 582 -33.72 41.71 -60.08
C THR A 582 -32.91 42.38 -58.95
N LYS A 583 -32.34 43.53 -59.34
CA LYS A 583 -31.13 44.29 -58.91
C LYS A 583 -31.46 45.80 -59.22
N PRO A 584 -30.58 46.82 -59.07
CA PRO A 584 -29.23 46.90 -58.50
C PRO A 584 -28.96 48.16 -57.61
N SER A 585 -27.67 48.39 -57.27
CA SER A 585 -27.02 49.72 -57.09
C SER A 585 -27.39 50.59 -55.86
N THR A 586 -26.52 51.44 -55.28
CA THR A 586 -25.04 51.59 -55.33
C THR A 586 -24.51 52.31 -54.06
N THR A 587 -23.19 52.25 -53.86
CA THR A 587 -22.26 53.24 -53.23
C THR A 587 -22.79 54.67 -52.99
N THR A 588 -22.37 55.47 -52.00
CA THR A 588 -21.06 55.60 -51.26
C THR A 588 -21.35 56.23 -49.85
N THR A 589 -20.47 56.68 -48.93
CA THR A 589 -19.06 57.15 -48.96
C THR A 589 -18.39 57.10 -47.56
N ARG A 590 -17.04 57.03 -47.52
CA ARG A 590 -16.08 57.66 -46.56
C ARG A 590 -16.17 57.41 -45.04
N ALA A 591 -15.08 56.86 -44.49
CA ALA A 591 -14.67 57.06 -43.10
C ALA A 591 -13.80 58.34 -42.94
N THR A 592 -13.59 58.81 -41.70
CA THR A 592 -12.51 59.73 -41.31
C THR A 592 -12.16 59.49 -39.83
N THR A 593 -10.87 59.46 -39.48
CA THR A 593 -10.39 58.97 -38.17
C THR A 593 -9.37 59.92 -37.53
N THR A 594 -9.67 60.39 -36.31
CA THR A 594 -8.75 60.92 -35.26
C THR A 594 -9.61 61.15 -33.99
N MET A 595 -9.15 61.04 -32.74
CA MET A 595 -7.84 61.39 -32.16
C MET A 595 -7.34 60.42 -31.06
N THR A 596 -6.11 60.70 -30.61
CA THR A 596 -5.35 60.20 -29.45
C THR A 596 -6.06 60.26 -28.08
N THR A 597 -5.71 59.34 -27.18
CA THR A 597 -5.61 59.61 -25.72
C THR A 597 -4.54 58.78 -25.01
N THR A 598 -4.09 59.31 -23.87
CA THR A 598 -2.97 58.86 -23.01
C THR A 598 -3.33 57.67 -22.10
N THR A 599 -2.31 57.09 -21.45
CA THR A 599 -2.39 56.01 -20.46
C THR A 599 -2.99 56.44 -19.10
N THR A 600 -3.78 55.54 -18.50
CA THR A 600 -3.93 55.39 -17.03
C THR A 600 -4.27 53.95 -16.68
N THR A 601 -3.73 53.44 -15.57
CA THR A 601 -3.94 52.08 -15.05
C THR A 601 -4.93 52.04 -13.89
N THR A 602 -5.89 51.11 -13.91
CA THR A 602 -6.69 50.74 -12.72
C THR A 602 -7.04 49.25 -12.74
N THR A 603 -7.08 48.64 -11.56
CA THR A 603 -7.39 47.21 -11.34
C THR A 603 -8.89 46.91 -11.48
N ALA A 604 -9.23 45.74 -12.03
CA ALA A 604 -10.60 45.22 -12.09
C ALA A 604 -10.68 43.78 -11.52
N ALA A 605 -11.84 43.43 -10.97
CA ALA A 605 -12.14 42.11 -10.40
C ALA A 605 -12.35 41.04 -11.50
N PRO A 606 -12.16 39.73 -11.20
CA PRO A 606 -12.36 38.67 -12.17
C PRO A 606 -13.83 38.58 -12.63
N GLN A 607 -14.05 38.58 -13.95
CA GLN A 607 -15.37 38.37 -14.53
C GLN A 607 -15.75 36.88 -14.50
N VAL A 608 -17.04 36.60 -14.27
CA VAL A 608 -17.59 35.25 -14.39
C VAL A 608 -17.72 34.89 -15.87
N LEU A 609 -16.89 33.96 -16.33
CA LEU A 609 -17.04 33.33 -17.65
C LEU A 609 -18.33 32.49 -17.66
N LYS A 610 -19.32 32.93 -18.43
CA LYS A 610 -20.44 32.07 -18.85
C LYS A 610 -19.93 31.14 -19.96
N PHE A 611 -20.01 29.83 -19.72
CA PHE A 611 -19.90 28.84 -20.78
C PHE A 611 -21.27 28.66 -21.44
N GLU A 612 -21.34 28.83 -22.76
CA GLU A 612 -22.47 28.39 -23.55
C GLU A 612 -22.31 26.91 -23.92
N ARG A 613 -23.42 26.20 -24.12
CA ARG A 613 -23.38 24.78 -24.51
C ARG A 613 -22.99 24.66 -25.98
N GLY A 614 -21.87 23.98 -26.26
CA GLY A 614 -21.64 23.40 -27.57
C GLY A 614 -22.55 22.18 -27.78
N GLU A 615 -23.21 22.11 -28.94
CA GLU A 615 -23.81 20.86 -29.41
C GLU A 615 -22.70 19.90 -29.87
N LEU A 616 -22.94 18.59 -29.81
CA LEU A 616 -22.00 17.61 -30.38
C LEU A 616 -21.92 17.80 -31.91
N PRO A 617 -20.72 17.64 -32.53
CA PRO A 617 -20.62 17.65 -33.98
C PRO A 617 -21.53 16.57 -34.59
N PRO A 618 -22.23 16.84 -35.72
CA PRO A 618 -23.26 15.93 -36.24
C PRO A 618 -22.80 14.48 -36.48
N ASN A 619 -21.51 14.29 -36.74
CA ASN A 619 -20.90 13.00 -37.09
C ASN A 619 -20.18 12.33 -35.90
N ALA A 620 -20.23 12.87 -34.69
CA ALA A 620 -19.37 12.42 -33.58
C ALA A 620 -19.52 10.94 -33.19
N VAL A 621 -20.65 10.31 -33.50
CA VAL A 621 -20.85 8.85 -33.36
C VAL A 621 -20.15 8.08 -34.48
N GLU A 622 -20.20 8.59 -35.71
CA GLU A 622 -19.59 8.01 -36.89
C GLU A 622 -18.06 8.13 -36.85
N ASP A 623 -17.52 9.23 -36.33
CA ASP A 623 -16.08 9.42 -36.06
C ASP A 623 -15.56 8.39 -35.03
N VAL A 624 -16.32 8.12 -33.97
CA VAL A 624 -16.00 7.10 -32.96
C VAL A 624 -16.13 5.68 -33.52
N MET A 625 -17.13 5.41 -34.37
CA MET A 625 -17.25 4.13 -35.06
C MET A 625 -16.09 3.91 -36.05
N ALA A 626 -15.67 4.94 -36.79
CA ALA A 626 -14.50 4.88 -37.66
C ALA A 626 -13.20 4.61 -36.88
N MET A 627 -13.02 5.20 -35.68
CA MET A 627 -11.91 4.83 -34.79
C MET A 627 -11.92 3.35 -34.40
N ILE A 628 -13.11 2.77 -34.15
CA ILE A 628 -13.27 1.35 -33.82
C ILE A 628 -12.99 0.46 -35.04
N GLU A 629 -13.42 0.84 -36.24
CA GLU A 629 -13.15 0.12 -37.50
C GLU A 629 -11.67 0.21 -37.95
N MET A 630 -10.94 1.26 -37.55
CA MET A 630 -9.49 1.36 -37.76
C MET A 630 -8.66 0.52 -36.78
N TYR A 631 -9.19 0.18 -35.61
CA TYR A 631 -8.46 -0.53 -34.55
C TYR A 631 -7.83 -1.88 -34.99
N PRO A 632 -8.51 -2.74 -35.79
CA PRO A 632 -7.90 -3.98 -36.31
C PRO A 632 -6.68 -3.75 -37.22
N GLN A 633 -6.53 -2.56 -37.82
CA GLN A 633 -5.37 -2.24 -38.66
C GLN A 633 -4.12 -1.82 -37.84
N LEU A 634 -4.24 -1.75 -36.52
CA LEU A 634 -3.15 -1.40 -35.60
C LEU A 634 -2.56 -2.60 -34.84
N GLN A 635 -3.18 -3.78 -34.91
CA GLN A 635 -2.62 -5.00 -34.31
C GLN A 635 -1.28 -5.36 -34.95
N GLY A 636 -0.28 -5.71 -34.13
CA GLY A 636 1.05 -6.12 -34.59
C GLY A 636 2.08 -5.00 -34.78
N ARG A 637 1.78 -3.75 -34.42
CA ARG A 637 2.77 -2.65 -34.33
C ARG A 637 3.09 -2.21 -32.88
N GLU A 638 2.70 -3.03 -31.91
CA GLU A 638 2.82 -2.76 -30.47
C GLU A 638 4.26 -2.37 -30.05
N ASP A 639 5.28 -3.12 -30.47
CA ASP A 639 6.69 -2.85 -30.14
C ASP A 639 7.22 -1.50 -30.67
N GLU A 640 6.66 -0.96 -31.77
CA GLU A 640 7.08 0.33 -32.32
C GLU A 640 6.50 1.51 -31.53
N ILE A 641 5.26 1.36 -31.03
CA ILE A 641 4.58 2.39 -30.22
C ILE A 641 5.20 2.45 -28.82
N PHE A 642 5.46 1.30 -28.19
CA PHE A 642 6.00 1.24 -26.81
C PHE A 642 7.46 1.71 -26.66
N ASN A 643 8.22 1.85 -27.76
CA ASN A 643 9.62 2.32 -27.74
C ASN A 643 9.80 3.78 -28.19
N ALA A 644 8.72 4.48 -28.59
CA ALA A 644 8.77 5.90 -28.88
C ALA A 644 9.01 6.75 -27.60
N SER A 645 9.60 7.93 -27.77
CA SER A 645 9.54 8.98 -26.75
C SER A 645 8.09 9.48 -26.59
N PRO A 646 7.71 10.16 -25.48
CA PRO A 646 6.36 10.70 -25.34
C PRO A 646 5.95 11.48 -26.61
N PRO A 647 4.74 11.25 -27.14
CA PRO A 647 4.32 11.83 -28.41
C PRO A 647 4.41 13.36 -28.35
N ALA A 648 4.94 13.94 -29.42
CA ALA A 648 5.04 15.39 -29.53
C ALA A 648 3.66 16.04 -29.53
N GLU A 649 3.59 17.33 -29.18
CA GLU A 649 2.33 18.11 -29.16
C GLU A 649 1.66 18.21 -30.55
N ASP A 650 2.34 17.77 -31.61
CA ASP A 650 1.84 17.65 -32.96
C ASP A 650 1.17 16.31 -33.32
N ASP A 651 1.12 15.33 -32.40
CA ASP A 651 0.48 14.03 -32.63
C ASP A 651 -1.01 14.19 -33.01
N PRO A 652 -1.47 13.66 -34.17
CA PRO A 652 -2.85 13.81 -34.63
C PRO A 652 -3.89 13.24 -33.66
N PHE A 653 -3.61 12.14 -32.96
CA PHE A 653 -4.51 11.56 -31.97
C PHE A 653 -4.61 12.45 -30.73
N MET A 654 -3.49 13.01 -30.27
CA MET A 654 -3.50 13.94 -29.12
C MET A 654 -4.21 15.26 -29.45
N LYS A 655 -4.00 15.82 -30.65
CA LYS A 655 -4.74 16.99 -31.12
C LYS A 655 -6.23 16.71 -31.24
N MET A 656 -6.62 15.59 -31.85
CA MET A 656 -8.01 15.17 -31.96
C MET A 656 -8.66 15.00 -30.58
N MET A 657 -8.03 14.25 -29.67
CA MET A 657 -8.49 14.08 -28.29
C MET A 657 -8.66 15.42 -27.57
N SER A 658 -7.69 16.33 -27.69
CA SER A 658 -7.76 17.66 -27.05
C SER A 658 -8.90 18.55 -27.57
N SER A 659 -9.43 18.26 -28.77
CA SER A 659 -10.55 18.97 -29.39
C SER A 659 -11.93 18.38 -29.05
N MET A 660 -11.98 17.19 -28.46
CA MET A 660 -13.23 16.53 -28.06
C MET A 660 -13.74 17.03 -26.69
N PRO A 661 -15.06 17.00 -26.42
CA PRO A 661 -15.62 17.21 -25.08
C PRO A 661 -14.97 16.33 -24.01
N LEU A 662 -14.81 16.87 -22.81
CA LEU A 662 -14.10 16.22 -21.70
C LEU A 662 -14.75 14.88 -21.30
N GLU A 663 -16.06 14.75 -21.48
CA GLU A 663 -16.84 13.53 -21.28
C GLU A 663 -16.38 12.40 -22.20
N ILE A 664 -16.08 12.71 -23.47
CA ILE A 664 -15.55 11.74 -24.45
C ILE A 664 -14.08 11.43 -24.15
N GLN A 665 -13.28 12.44 -23.79
CA GLN A 665 -11.88 12.22 -23.36
C GLN A 665 -11.80 11.27 -22.15
N ASN A 666 -12.72 11.42 -21.18
CA ASN A 666 -12.84 10.54 -20.03
C ASN A 666 -13.32 9.13 -20.43
N ALA A 667 -14.31 9.00 -21.31
CA ALA A 667 -14.80 7.70 -21.78
C ALA A 667 -13.70 6.90 -22.51
N VAL A 668 -12.95 7.55 -23.41
CA VAL A 668 -11.81 6.94 -24.13
C VAL A 668 -10.68 6.60 -23.15
N SER A 669 -10.44 7.42 -22.12
CA SER A 669 -9.44 7.12 -21.08
C SER A 669 -9.83 5.88 -20.25
N CYS A 670 -11.11 5.72 -19.89
CA CYS A 670 -11.60 4.51 -19.22
C CYS A 670 -11.51 3.27 -20.11
N LEU A 671 -11.83 3.39 -21.41
CA LEU A 671 -11.65 2.29 -22.39
C LEU A 671 -10.18 1.89 -22.54
N ARG A 672 -9.25 2.84 -22.52
CA ARG A 672 -7.81 2.58 -22.57
C ARG A 672 -7.31 1.84 -21.33
N ILE A 673 -7.79 2.22 -20.14
CA ILE A 673 -7.51 1.50 -18.88
C ILE A 673 -8.05 0.06 -18.92
N LEU A 674 -9.20 -0.19 -19.57
CA LEU A 674 -9.73 -1.54 -19.78
C LEU A 674 -8.82 -2.36 -20.71
N ILE A 675 -8.38 -1.79 -21.83
CA ILE A 675 -7.45 -2.43 -22.77
C ILE A 675 -6.11 -2.80 -22.08
N ASP A 676 -5.54 -1.85 -21.31
CA ASP A 676 -4.30 -2.05 -20.54
C ASP A 676 -4.43 -3.11 -19.42
N SER A 677 -5.65 -3.56 -19.10
CA SER A 677 -5.92 -4.49 -17.98
C SER A 677 -6.09 -5.96 -18.37
N HIS A 678 -6.09 -6.30 -19.67
CA HIS A 678 -6.40 -7.65 -20.16
C HIS A 678 -5.18 -8.46 -20.61
N THR A 679 -5.15 -9.75 -20.24
CA THR A 679 -4.20 -10.74 -20.76
C THR A 679 -4.64 -11.28 -22.13
N PRO A 680 -3.73 -11.47 -23.10
CA PRO A 680 -4.06 -12.10 -24.38
C PRO A 680 -4.55 -13.55 -24.21
N GLY A 681 -5.65 -13.92 -24.89
CA GLY A 681 -6.08 -15.32 -25.05
C GLY A 681 -7.53 -15.64 -24.70
N THR A 682 -8.26 -14.77 -23.99
CA THR A 682 -9.71 -14.96 -23.76
C THR A 682 -10.53 -14.29 -24.87
N ALA A 683 -11.33 -15.07 -25.59
CA ALA A 683 -12.28 -14.55 -26.58
C ALA A 683 -13.48 -13.88 -25.90
N TRP A 684 -13.30 -12.61 -25.52
CA TRP A 684 -14.37 -11.72 -25.04
C TRP A 684 -14.99 -11.00 -26.26
N ASP A 685 -16.31 -11.00 -26.36
CA ASP A 685 -17.05 -10.44 -27.51
C ASP A 685 -17.18 -8.90 -27.39
N PHE A 686 -16.02 -8.23 -27.34
CA PHE A 686 -15.80 -6.82 -26.97
C PHE A 686 -16.69 -5.83 -27.75
N GLN A 687 -16.90 -6.12 -29.04
CA GLN A 687 -17.73 -5.31 -29.94
C GLN A 687 -19.20 -5.27 -29.51
N LYS A 688 -19.69 -6.31 -28.81
CA LYS A 688 -21.08 -6.46 -28.39
C LYS A 688 -21.43 -5.61 -27.17
N GLU A 689 -20.56 -5.57 -26.16
CA GLU A 689 -20.78 -4.74 -24.97
C GLU A 689 -20.60 -3.24 -25.28
N ILE A 690 -19.66 -2.88 -26.16
CA ILE A 690 -19.56 -1.50 -26.69
C ILE A 690 -20.81 -1.12 -27.47
N THR A 691 -21.34 -2.01 -28.31
CA THR A 691 -22.62 -1.78 -29.02
C THR A 691 -23.77 -1.56 -28.02
N CYS A 692 -23.87 -2.36 -26.95
CA CYS A 692 -24.87 -2.15 -25.90
C CYS A 692 -24.69 -0.82 -25.13
N ALA A 693 -23.45 -0.39 -24.87
CA ALA A 693 -23.16 0.88 -24.21
C ALA A 693 -23.49 2.10 -25.09
N ILE A 694 -23.21 2.03 -26.40
CA ILE A 694 -23.45 3.09 -27.38
C ILE A 694 -24.91 3.13 -27.87
N ALA A 695 -25.64 2.01 -27.86
CA ALA A 695 -27.06 1.96 -28.25
C ALA A 695 -28.03 2.41 -27.14
N ALA A 696 -27.60 2.44 -25.88
CA ALA A 696 -28.43 2.84 -24.74
C ALA A 696 -29.09 4.24 -24.87
N PRO A 697 -28.46 5.28 -25.48
CA PRO A 697 -29.07 6.60 -25.68
C PRO A 697 -29.98 6.73 -26.91
N ALA A 698 -30.26 5.64 -27.66
CA ALA A 698 -30.96 5.70 -28.95
C ALA A 698 -32.42 5.20 -28.92
N ILE A 699 -32.92 4.72 -27.77
CA ILE A 699 -34.21 4.02 -27.64
C ILE A 699 -35.18 4.70 -26.64
N HIS A 700 -34.73 5.74 -25.94
CA HIS A 700 -35.57 6.59 -25.07
C HIS A 700 -35.20 8.08 -25.18
#